data_AF-A0A346R2U0-F1
#
_entry.id   AF-A0A346R2U0-F1
#
_cell.length_a   1.000
_cell.length_b   1.000
_cell.length_c   1.000
_cell.angle_alpha   90.00
_cell.angle_beta   90.00
_cell.angle_gamma   90.00
#
_symmetry.space_group_name_H-M   'P 1'
#
loop_
_entity.id
_entity.type
_entity.pdbx_description
1 polymer ?
#
loop_
_entity_poly.entity_id
_entity_poly.type
_entity_poly.pdbx_seq_one_letter_code
_entity_poly.pdbx_strand_id
1 'polypeptide(L)'
;MAAPGHGPATLHLKRDGDGLTLSDAAGIAVRGRVVRPETPMALAPVEGGTDIDIDAAYENFRAAGMDYGPHFRVLRSLTITDSGFTATLEAPTDGTLTPALVDGALQAALGWMQQRHGVASAVPMSIGRIDWTGALPAKVTVSASITGAAQHATADIDLSGPDGTTVLSLRDVRLAAVDVFALVGRPQTLSYSTLALRENAGVACNARPLRLVPLPGADELAKAVSSHLPDAALSDTGILVLVLPETDTDALPLAVVERLRDALDDTASEPPAIWILHATDAPGARYRAGGFSGLLRSWARELGPCDVRSLEVIGEATEIAAALEAERALETPADPEIRWRDGTRFQRAETAVSPISAPTAPYSDGWVITGGLGGLGLLLADHLVSRGVASLALIGRTADTPSDAQAAAVEALRQRGATVLCLAADCADQAGLTAAVDAARKAFGTITGVVHAAGVTRDGLMAGKSSADIEAVLRPKILGAEILDAATAADPLEHFVLFSSITGSRGTLGQTDYGYANRVLDLFAEHRETLRARGERTGVSTAIAWPLWDGVGMQVDARTAARLRETLRTEAMPRALGLRAFDAALRIGGQVLPLIPIAEASPAVASAPRAAASSGNDSEDLLAHLRSVLSSETKIAPERLSADAAFDAYGVDSVMGIALVEALERDFGPLPKVLLFEHTTLNALRDHLLASKPAEVTALFSGVAREDTASAAPVVRAVAARAPSPSVSAEALLGDTPIAIIGFAGRFPGATDLETFAANLEAGHDAIGPIPKSRWDVDAQSGTADGKGRFGGFLDDVASFDPLIFGIAPKDARLMDPQARIFLEECLFALDDAGYSGAVRGSSTGVFAAAMWASTKCLPRASPRAQCRRRPLPRSPTASRTPSG
;
A
#
# COMPACT_ATOMS: atom_id res chain seq x y z
N MET A 1 -12.34 28.11 14.15
CA MET A 1 -11.96 27.13 13.11
C MET A 1 -11.82 25.77 13.77
N ALA A 2 -12.55 24.75 13.31
CA ALA A 2 -12.42 23.38 13.81
C ALA A 2 -11.63 22.55 12.79
N ALA A 3 -10.62 21.83 13.26
CA ALA A 3 -9.93 20.81 12.47
C ALA A 3 -10.93 19.72 12.01
N PRO A 4 -10.76 19.13 10.82
CA PRO A 4 -11.67 18.11 10.32
C PRO A 4 -11.53 16.82 11.15
N GLY A 5 -12.54 16.51 11.98
CA GLY A 5 -12.57 15.30 12.81
C GLY A 5 -13.20 15.48 14.20
N HIS A 6 -13.41 16.71 14.64
CA HIS A 6 -14.16 17.01 15.86
C HIS A 6 -15.47 17.69 15.50
N GLY A 7 -16.59 17.07 15.88
CA GLY A 7 -17.90 17.73 15.85
C GLY A 7 -17.87 19.05 16.65
N PRO A 8 -18.92 19.88 16.59
CA PRO A 8 -18.96 21.13 17.33
C PRO A 8 -18.66 20.88 18.81
N ALA A 9 -17.54 21.42 19.29
CA ALA A 9 -17.17 21.33 20.69
C ALA A 9 -18.25 22.04 21.52
N THR A 10 -18.99 21.27 22.30
CA THR A 10 -20.03 21.82 23.18
C THR A 10 -19.35 22.20 24.49
N LEU A 11 -19.26 23.50 24.75
CA LEU A 11 -18.67 24.05 25.97
C LEU A 11 -19.77 24.39 26.98
N HIS A 12 -19.69 23.81 28.17
CA HIS A 12 -20.55 24.09 29.31
C HIS A 12 -19.92 25.13 30.22
N LEU A 13 -20.54 26.31 30.31
CA LEU A 13 -20.17 27.37 31.24
C LEU A 13 -20.99 27.24 32.53
N LYS A 14 -20.31 27.08 33.67
CA LYS A 14 -20.91 27.02 35.01
C LYS A 14 -20.36 28.15 35.86
N ARG A 15 -21.25 28.91 36.53
CA ARG A 15 -20.88 29.94 37.50
C ARG A 15 -21.22 29.47 38.91
N ASP A 16 -20.23 29.43 39.80
CA ASP A 16 -20.36 29.04 41.20
C ASP A 16 -19.84 30.18 42.10
N GLY A 17 -20.74 31.09 42.51
CA GLY A 17 -20.38 32.30 43.28
C GLY A 17 -19.52 33.28 42.48
N ASP A 18 -18.31 33.56 42.98
CA ASP A 18 -17.27 34.32 42.25
C ASP A 18 -16.54 33.44 41.22
N GLY A 19 -16.73 32.12 41.19
CA GLY A 19 -16.04 31.21 40.27
C GLY A 19 -16.74 31.05 38.92
N LEU A 20 -15.97 30.94 37.84
CA LEU A 20 -16.40 30.54 36.49
C LEU A 20 -15.66 29.28 36.08
N THR A 21 -16.38 28.29 35.58
CA THR A 21 -15.82 27.04 35.05
C THR A 21 -16.34 26.82 33.64
N LEU A 22 -15.45 26.71 32.66
CA LEU A 22 -15.77 26.27 31.30
C LEU A 22 -15.32 24.82 31.16
N SER A 23 -16.16 23.94 30.63
CA SER A 23 -15.88 22.51 30.51
C SER A 23 -16.39 21.97 29.17
N ASP A 24 -15.74 20.95 28.63
CA ASP A 24 -16.21 20.17 27.48
C ASP A 24 -16.44 18.70 27.88
N ALA A 25 -16.71 17.83 26.91
CA ALA A 25 -16.91 16.40 27.14
C ALA A 25 -15.66 15.66 27.66
N ALA A 26 -14.46 16.26 27.57
CA ALA A 26 -13.20 15.71 28.04
C ALA A 26 -12.80 16.21 29.46
N GLY A 27 -13.44 17.27 29.96
CA GLY A 27 -13.26 17.76 31.33
C GLY A 27 -13.36 19.28 31.49
N ILE A 28 -12.79 19.81 32.58
CA ILE A 28 -12.75 21.26 32.84
C ILE A 28 -11.66 21.90 31.97
N ALA A 29 -12.05 22.78 31.05
CA ALA A 29 -11.18 23.48 30.13
C ALA A 29 -10.60 24.78 30.72
N VAL A 30 -11.37 25.53 31.53
CA VAL A 30 -10.93 26.80 32.13
C VAL A 30 -11.58 27.00 33.51
N ARG A 31 -10.80 27.49 34.49
CA ARG A 31 -11.31 28.01 35.77
C ARG A 31 -10.92 29.48 35.92
N GLY A 32 -11.86 30.33 36.28
CA GLY A 32 -11.66 31.76 36.51
C GLY A 32 -12.38 32.25 37.76
N ARG A 33 -12.05 33.46 38.19
CA ARG A 33 -12.74 34.16 39.28
C ARG A 33 -13.18 35.55 38.81
N VAL A 34 -14.44 35.89 39.02
CA VAL A 34 -14.98 37.24 38.85
C VAL A 34 -14.52 38.08 40.04
N VAL A 35 -13.81 39.18 39.76
CA VAL A 35 -13.32 40.12 40.77
C VAL A 35 -14.04 41.46 40.56
N ARG A 36 -14.24 42.26 41.62
CA ARG A 36 -14.79 43.61 41.47
C ARG A 36 -13.85 44.47 40.62
N PRO A 37 -14.38 45.31 39.71
CA PRO A 37 -13.54 46.08 38.81
C PRO A 37 -12.73 47.13 39.58
N GLU A 38 -11.42 47.08 39.43
CA GLU A 38 -10.57 48.27 39.55
C GLU A 38 -10.68 49.04 38.24
N THR A 39 -10.85 50.36 38.28
CA THR A 39 -10.96 51.20 37.07
C THR A 39 -9.71 50.97 36.20
N PRO A 40 -9.82 50.38 35.00
CA PRO A 40 -8.66 50.12 34.16
C PRO A 40 -8.05 51.45 33.71
N MET A 41 -6.72 51.56 33.75
CA MET A 41 -6.02 52.62 33.04
C MET A 41 -5.99 52.21 31.57
N ALA A 42 -6.72 52.94 30.71
CA ALA A 42 -6.74 52.71 29.28
C ALA A 42 -5.33 52.86 28.70
N LEU A 43 -4.94 51.97 27.80
CA LEU A 43 -3.70 52.09 27.05
C LEU A 43 -3.76 53.36 26.19
N ALA A 44 -2.71 54.17 26.25
CA ALA A 44 -2.56 55.27 25.32
C ALA A 44 -2.47 54.69 23.90
N PRO A 45 -3.20 55.24 22.90
CA PRO A 45 -3.02 54.84 21.53
C PRO A 45 -1.57 55.04 21.12
N VAL A 46 -1.00 54.04 20.46
CA VAL A 46 0.38 54.10 20.02
C VAL A 46 0.44 55.00 18.78
N GLU A 47 1.15 56.13 18.88
CA GLU A 47 1.27 57.10 17.78
C GLU A 47 2.43 56.76 16.83
N GLY A 48 2.20 56.94 15.52
CA GLY A 48 3.14 56.56 14.47
C GLY A 48 3.10 55.04 14.17
N GLY A 49 3.82 54.61 13.13
CA GLY A 49 3.92 53.20 12.76
C GLY A 49 3.89 52.93 11.26
N THR A 50 3.93 51.64 10.92
CA THR A 50 3.80 51.15 9.55
C THR A 50 2.38 50.64 9.34
N ASP A 51 1.68 51.19 8.35
CA ASP A 51 0.37 50.71 7.93
C ASP A 51 0.50 49.40 7.15
N ILE A 52 -0.31 48.42 7.53
CA ILE A 52 -0.38 47.12 6.86
C ILE A 52 -1.58 47.09 5.93
N ASP A 53 -1.34 46.63 4.70
CA ASP A 53 -2.41 46.29 3.77
C ASP A 53 -3.19 45.09 4.32
N ILE A 54 -4.49 45.29 4.56
CA ILE A 54 -5.35 44.31 5.20
C ILE A 54 -5.64 43.11 4.31
N ASP A 55 -5.76 43.31 3.00
CA ASP A 55 -5.98 42.20 2.06
C ASP A 55 -4.71 41.33 2.00
N ALA A 56 -3.54 41.97 1.97
CA ALA A 56 -2.26 41.27 2.06
C ALA A 56 -2.09 40.54 3.41
N ALA A 57 -2.53 41.14 4.52
CA ALA A 57 -2.48 40.51 5.84
C ALA A 57 -3.34 39.22 5.87
N TYR A 58 -4.57 39.26 5.34
CA TYR A 58 -5.42 38.07 5.26
C TYR A 58 -4.87 37.01 4.32
N GLU A 59 -4.23 37.40 3.20
CA GLU A 59 -3.52 36.44 2.34
C GLU A 59 -2.32 35.80 3.04
N ASN A 60 -1.57 36.55 3.84
CA ASN A 60 -0.47 36.01 4.63
C ASN A 60 -0.97 35.06 5.73
N PHE A 61 -2.09 35.36 6.39
CA PHE A 61 -2.71 34.45 7.34
C PHE A 61 -3.14 33.15 6.64
N ARG A 62 -3.77 33.25 5.47
CA ARG A 62 -4.18 32.10 4.65
C ARG A 62 -2.99 31.26 4.22
N ALA A 63 -1.91 31.89 3.76
CA ALA A 63 -0.66 31.23 3.40
C ALA A 63 0.00 30.51 4.59
N ALA A 64 -0.21 31.01 5.81
CA ALA A 64 0.22 30.40 7.05
C ALA A 64 -0.76 29.35 7.62
N GLY A 65 -1.80 28.97 6.87
CA GLY A 65 -2.76 27.94 7.25
C GLY A 65 -3.97 28.42 8.05
N MET A 66 -4.19 29.74 8.17
CA MET A 66 -5.32 30.35 8.88
C MET A 66 -6.25 31.04 7.88
N ASP A 67 -7.23 30.30 7.36
CA ASP A 67 -8.23 30.84 6.42
C ASP A 67 -9.47 31.36 7.18
N TYR A 68 -9.57 32.69 7.29
CA TYR A 68 -10.70 33.35 7.92
C TYR A 68 -11.83 33.56 6.92
N GLY A 69 -12.99 32.94 7.18
CA GLY A 69 -14.21 33.17 6.40
C GLY A 69 -14.77 34.60 6.55
N PRO A 70 -15.74 35.00 5.71
CA PRO A 70 -16.22 36.39 5.62
C PRO A 70 -16.68 37.00 6.96
N HIS A 71 -17.21 36.19 7.87
CA HIS A 71 -17.71 36.64 9.18
C HIS A 71 -16.60 36.97 10.19
N PHE A 72 -15.36 36.51 9.95
CA PHE A 72 -14.19 36.73 10.81
C PHE A 72 -13.17 37.69 10.17
N ARG A 73 -13.45 38.22 8.97
CA ARG A 73 -12.65 39.25 8.30
C ARG A 73 -13.06 40.66 8.74
N VAL A 74 -12.90 40.92 10.03
CA VAL A 74 -13.37 42.17 10.68
C VAL A 74 -12.31 43.27 10.73
N LEU A 75 -11.04 42.95 10.46
CA LEU A 75 -9.96 43.94 10.45
C LEU A 75 -10.16 44.93 9.29
N ARG A 76 -10.05 46.23 9.55
CA ARG A 76 -10.22 47.31 8.55
C ARG A 76 -8.99 48.19 8.41
N SER A 77 -8.24 48.37 9.48
CA SER A 77 -6.92 49.00 9.46
C SER A 77 -6.04 48.37 10.53
N LEU A 78 -4.73 48.38 10.28
CA LEU A 78 -3.72 47.91 11.21
C LEU A 78 -2.45 48.73 11.02
N THR A 79 -2.05 49.44 12.06
CA THR A 79 -0.81 50.22 12.12
C THR A 79 0.05 49.63 13.23
N ILE A 80 1.26 49.20 12.88
CA ILE A 80 2.18 48.51 13.78
C ILE A 80 3.37 49.40 14.15
N THR A 81 3.78 49.35 15.41
CA THR A 81 5.02 49.95 15.91
C THR A 81 5.91 48.91 16.59
N ASP A 82 7.08 49.34 17.06
CA ASP A 82 8.02 48.48 17.77
C ASP A 82 7.49 47.95 19.10
N SER A 83 6.52 48.62 19.71
CA SER A 83 6.00 48.29 21.04
C SER A 83 4.52 47.94 21.06
N GLY A 84 3.86 47.81 19.91
CA GLY A 84 2.44 47.52 19.87
C GLY A 84 1.78 47.78 18.51
N PHE A 85 0.45 47.91 18.53
CA PHE A 85 -0.32 48.21 17.33
C PHE A 85 -1.59 49.03 17.66
N THR A 86 -2.11 49.71 16.65
CA THR A 86 -3.47 50.23 16.62
C THR A 86 -4.23 49.64 15.44
N ALA A 87 -5.52 49.35 15.62
CA ALA A 87 -6.34 48.77 14.58
C ALA A 87 -7.79 49.26 14.65
N THR A 88 -8.51 49.18 13.53
CA THR A 88 -9.96 49.34 13.53
C THR A 88 -10.62 48.04 13.10
N LEU A 89 -11.65 47.63 13.84
CA LEU A 89 -12.42 46.42 13.57
C LEU A 89 -13.87 46.77 13.33
N GLU A 90 -14.50 46.07 12.39
CA GLU A 90 -15.90 46.25 12.03
C GLU A 90 -16.58 44.88 11.82
N ALA A 91 -17.59 44.61 12.65
CA ALA A 91 -18.39 43.40 12.56
C ALA A 91 -19.41 43.50 11.41
N PRO A 92 -19.70 42.38 10.71
CA PRO A 92 -20.63 42.36 9.57
C PRO A 92 -22.12 42.44 9.96
N THR A 93 -22.48 42.38 11.25
CA THR A 93 -23.87 42.42 11.73
C THR A 93 -24.01 43.27 12.99
N ASP A 94 -25.15 43.97 13.13
CA ASP A 94 -25.43 44.87 14.25
C ASP A 94 -25.71 44.13 15.57
N GLY A 95 -24.81 44.29 16.55
CA GLY A 95 -25.17 44.34 17.96
C GLY A 95 -25.45 43.01 18.70
N THR A 96 -24.41 42.23 18.96
CA THR A 96 -24.22 41.47 20.23
C THR A 96 -22.77 40.98 20.22
N LEU A 97 -22.10 40.93 21.37
CA LEU A 97 -20.66 40.69 21.51
C LEU A 97 -20.15 39.62 20.52
N THR A 98 -19.57 40.07 19.41
CA THR A 98 -19.22 39.17 18.31
C THR A 98 -17.88 38.56 18.65
N PRO A 99 -17.77 37.24 18.82
CA PRO A 99 -16.46 36.57 18.95
C PRO A 99 -15.49 37.00 17.85
N ALA A 100 -16.01 37.39 16.69
CA ALA A 100 -15.26 37.96 15.57
C ALA A 100 -14.48 39.24 15.93
N LEU A 101 -15.00 40.16 16.76
CA LEU A 101 -14.27 41.39 17.15
C LEU A 101 -13.12 41.08 18.11
N VAL A 102 -13.34 40.16 19.06
CA VAL A 102 -12.27 39.71 19.97
C VAL A 102 -11.20 38.95 19.20
N ASP A 103 -11.61 38.06 18.30
CA ASP A 103 -10.71 37.35 17.39
C ASP A 103 -9.95 38.32 16.47
N GLY A 104 -10.61 39.34 15.92
CA GLY A 104 -9.97 40.39 15.12
C GLY A 104 -8.86 41.15 15.86
N ALA A 105 -9.02 41.38 17.16
CA ALA A 105 -7.96 41.98 17.98
C ALA A 105 -6.75 41.03 18.16
N LEU A 106 -7.00 39.72 18.23
CA LEU A 106 -5.95 38.70 18.26
C LEU A 106 -5.29 38.52 16.88
N GLN A 107 -6.05 38.62 15.78
CA GLN A 107 -5.54 38.65 14.40
C GLN A 107 -4.59 39.84 14.20
N ALA A 108 -4.89 41.01 14.76
CA ALA A 108 -4.01 42.17 14.72
C ALA A 108 -2.69 41.92 15.50
N ALA A 109 -2.75 41.24 16.64
CA ALA A 109 -1.56 40.82 17.40
C ALA A 109 -0.71 39.79 16.63
N LEU A 110 -1.35 38.89 15.88
CA LEU A 110 -0.67 37.99 14.95
C LEU A 110 0.00 38.78 13.81
N GLY A 111 -0.69 39.74 13.20
CA GLY A 111 -0.12 40.62 12.18
C GLY A 111 1.13 41.35 12.69
N TRP A 112 1.11 41.80 13.95
CA TRP A 112 2.28 42.36 14.63
C TRP A 112 3.43 41.36 14.71
N MET A 113 3.18 40.12 15.17
CA MET A 113 4.20 39.06 15.24
C MET A 113 4.82 38.76 13.87
N GLN A 114 4.01 38.64 12.83
CA GLN A 114 4.48 38.37 11.46
C GLN A 114 5.38 39.51 10.96
N GLN A 115 4.94 40.76 11.12
CA GLN A 115 5.68 41.91 10.62
C GLN A 115 6.97 42.17 11.41
N ARG A 116 6.94 42.05 12.74
CA ARG A 116 8.09 42.42 13.58
C ARG A 116 9.11 41.31 13.75
N HIS A 117 8.68 40.05 13.66
CA HIS A 117 9.53 38.88 13.94
C HIS A 117 9.61 37.87 12.80
N GLY A 118 8.89 38.07 11.68
CA GLY A 118 8.96 37.19 10.51
C GLY A 118 8.47 35.77 10.78
N VAL A 119 7.68 35.57 11.83
CA VAL A 119 7.11 34.25 12.14
C VAL A 119 6.00 33.91 11.16
N ALA A 120 5.89 32.65 10.75
CA ALA A 120 4.83 32.22 9.84
C ALA A 120 3.44 32.38 10.48
N SER A 121 3.29 31.94 11.73
CA SER A 121 2.04 32.05 12.50
C SER A 121 2.32 32.17 14.00
N ALA A 122 1.32 32.62 14.76
CA ALA A 122 1.31 32.68 16.21
C ALA A 122 -0.11 32.46 16.75
N VAL A 123 -0.22 31.84 17.92
CA VAL A 123 -1.50 31.57 18.59
C VAL A 123 -1.51 32.12 20.02
N PRO A 124 -2.68 32.57 20.54
CA PRO A 124 -2.83 32.94 21.93
C PRO A 124 -2.90 31.68 22.80
N MET A 125 -1.94 31.54 23.71
CA MET A 125 -1.81 30.41 24.64
C MET A 125 -2.62 30.60 25.92
N SER A 126 -2.65 31.83 26.43
CA SER A 126 -3.37 32.18 27.65
C SER A 126 -3.74 33.65 27.67
N ILE A 127 -4.81 33.97 28.39
CA ILE A 127 -5.20 35.35 28.73
C ILE A 127 -5.24 35.41 30.26
N GLY A 128 -4.43 36.28 30.87
CA GLY A 128 -4.35 36.39 32.32
C GLY A 128 -5.59 37.05 32.94
N ARG A 129 -6.05 38.16 32.37
CA ARG A 129 -7.22 38.91 32.86
C ARG A 129 -8.03 39.50 31.72
N ILE A 130 -9.35 39.51 31.88
CA ILE A 130 -10.31 40.14 30.97
C ILE A 130 -11.14 41.11 31.79
N ASP A 131 -11.09 42.40 31.47
CA ASP A 131 -11.99 43.41 32.02
C ASP A 131 -13.04 43.76 30.97
N TRP A 132 -14.31 43.58 31.30
CA TRP A 132 -15.41 43.72 30.35
C TRP A 132 -16.56 44.51 30.98
N THR A 133 -16.87 45.68 30.42
CA THR A 133 -17.77 46.67 31.03
C THR A 133 -19.13 46.79 30.33
N GLY A 134 -19.28 46.31 29.09
CA GLY A 134 -20.54 46.42 28.33
C GLY A 134 -20.47 45.83 26.93
N ALA A 135 -21.57 45.89 26.17
CA ALA A 135 -21.60 45.36 24.81
C ALA A 135 -20.62 46.10 23.87
N LEU A 136 -19.85 45.36 23.09
CA LEU A 136 -18.98 45.95 22.06
C LEU A 136 -19.84 46.49 20.91
N PRO A 137 -19.64 47.75 20.49
CA PRO A 137 -20.28 48.28 19.29
C PRO A 137 -19.78 47.56 18.03
N ALA A 138 -20.53 47.67 16.93
CA ALA A 138 -20.17 47.02 15.66
C ALA A 138 -18.81 47.49 15.12
N LYS A 139 -18.41 48.72 15.44
CA LYS A 139 -17.11 49.29 15.09
C LYS A 139 -16.33 49.66 16.35
N VAL A 140 -15.11 49.16 16.48
CA VAL A 140 -14.22 49.41 17.61
C VAL A 140 -12.82 49.78 17.16
N THR A 141 -12.14 50.56 18.00
CA THR A 141 -10.70 50.83 17.87
C THR A 141 -9.95 49.94 18.85
N VAL A 142 -8.86 49.35 18.39
CA VAL A 142 -7.99 48.50 19.20
C VAL A 142 -6.67 49.23 19.42
N SER A 143 -6.21 49.24 20.66
CA SER A 143 -4.87 49.70 21.04
C SER A 143 -4.18 48.57 21.81
N ALA A 144 -2.96 48.23 21.43
CA ALA A 144 -2.23 47.17 22.08
C ALA A 144 -0.79 47.58 22.38
N SER A 145 -0.27 47.10 23.50
CA SER A 145 1.15 47.11 23.85
C SER A 145 1.65 45.67 23.83
N ILE A 146 2.75 45.43 23.11
CA ILE A 146 3.34 44.09 22.97
C ILE A 146 4.81 44.14 23.36
N THR A 147 5.22 43.18 24.18
CA THR A 147 6.62 42.97 24.56
C THR A 147 6.99 41.50 24.40
N GLY A 148 8.23 41.21 24.00
CA GLY A 148 8.71 39.83 23.87
C GLY A 148 9.60 39.60 22.66
N ALA A 149 9.81 38.33 22.34
CA ALA A 149 10.68 37.88 21.26
C ALA A 149 9.91 37.01 20.26
N ALA A 150 10.57 36.63 19.15
CA ALA A 150 9.95 35.90 18.06
C ALA A 150 9.19 34.63 18.48
N GLN A 151 9.70 33.85 19.43
CA GLN A 151 9.03 32.62 19.87
C GLN A 151 7.88 32.85 20.85
N HIS A 152 7.97 33.89 21.70
CA HIS A 152 6.99 34.19 22.73
C HIS A 152 6.86 35.69 22.95
N ALA A 153 5.62 36.19 22.93
CA ALA A 153 5.30 37.59 23.21
C ALA A 153 4.13 37.69 24.19
N THR A 154 4.06 38.82 24.89
CA THR A 154 2.97 39.17 25.81
C THR A 154 2.34 40.47 25.35
N ALA A 155 1.03 40.47 25.20
CA ALA A 155 0.24 41.60 24.75
C ALA A 155 -0.80 42.02 25.79
N ASP A 156 -0.93 43.33 25.98
CA ASP A 156 -2.09 43.95 26.61
C ASP A 156 -2.89 44.67 25.51
N ILE A 157 -4.19 44.41 25.43
CA ILE A 157 -5.04 44.83 24.31
C ILE A 157 -6.31 45.50 24.86
N ASP A 158 -6.61 46.70 24.38
CA ASP A 158 -7.83 47.44 24.68
C ASP A 158 -8.70 47.60 23.44
N LEU A 159 -9.99 47.32 23.57
CA LEU A 159 -11.01 47.58 22.57
C LEU A 159 -11.91 48.71 23.08
N SER A 160 -11.89 49.83 22.36
CA SER A 160 -12.65 51.04 22.68
C SER A 160 -13.75 51.30 21.67
N GLY A 161 -14.88 51.83 22.17
CA GLY A 161 -15.98 52.28 21.32
C GLY A 161 -15.66 53.56 20.54
N PRO A 162 -16.56 54.01 19.65
CA PRO A 162 -16.39 55.24 18.87
C PRO A 162 -16.23 56.51 19.71
N ASP A 163 -16.72 56.51 20.95
CA ASP A 163 -16.60 57.59 21.93
C ASP A 163 -15.25 57.59 22.67
N GLY A 164 -14.38 56.63 22.38
CA GLY A 164 -13.07 56.46 23.03
C GLY A 164 -13.12 55.69 24.35
N THR A 165 -14.32 55.31 24.82
CA THR A 165 -14.48 54.55 26.07
C THR A 165 -13.99 53.11 25.87
N THR A 166 -13.07 52.64 26.71
CA THR A 166 -12.63 51.23 26.72
C THR A 166 -13.75 50.32 27.23
N VAL A 167 -14.15 49.35 26.41
CA VAL A 167 -15.26 48.44 26.68
C VAL A 167 -14.76 47.04 27.06
N LEU A 168 -13.65 46.59 26.46
CA LEU A 168 -13.03 45.32 26.72
C LEU A 168 -11.50 45.48 26.79
N SER A 169 -10.90 44.95 27.84
CA SER A 169 -9.45 44.88 28.02
C SER A 169 -9.01 43.44 28.19
N LEU A 170 -8.05 43.01 27.40
CA LEU A 170 -7.32 41.75 27.56
C LEU A 170 -5.94 42.08 28.13
N ARG A 171 -5.55 41.37 29.20
CA ARG A 171 -4.28 41.59 29.90
C ARG A 171 -3.50 40.29 30.03
N ASP A 172 -2.18 40.37 29.91
CA ASP A 172 -1.26 39.22 29.88
C ASP A 172 -1.70 38.17 28.84
N VAL A 173 -1.95 38.63 27.60
CA VAL A 173 -2.22 37.74 26.46
C VAL A 173 -0.89 37.16 26.00
N ARG A 174 -0.65 35.88 26.27
CA ARG A 174 0.59 35.21 25.86
C ARG A 174 0.44 34.63 24.47
N LEU A 175 1.33 35.02 23.58
CA LEU A 175 1.42 34.57 22.19
C LEU A 175 2.61 33.62 22.06
N ALA A 176 2.44 32.54 21.30
CA ALA A 176 3.52 31.65 20.93
C ALA A 176 3.57 31.47 19.40
N ALA A 177 4.76 31.59 18.82
CA ALA A 177 4.96 31.28 17.42
C ALA A 177 4.79 29.78 17.17
N VAL A 178 4.07 29.43 16.11
CA VAL A 178 3.77 28.04 15.76
C VAL A 178 3.86 27.85 14.26
N ASP A 179 4.31 26.66 13.85
CA ASP A 179 4.07 26.17 12.50
C ASP A 179 2.72 25.45 12.48
N VAL A 180 1.70 26.14 11.98
CA VAL A 180 0.33 25.60 11.89
C VAL A 180 0.33 24.34 11.03
N PHE A 181 1.12 24.27 9.95
CA PHE A 181 1.15 23.07 9.10
C PHE A 181 1.86 21.89 9.75
N ALA A 182 2.79 22.12 10.68
CA ALA A 182 3.33 21.06 11.53
C ALA A 182 2.28 20.51 12.51
N LEU A 183 1.28 21.32 12.89
CA LEU A 183 0.20 20.95 13.81
C LEU A 183 -1.00 20.29 13.11
N VAL A 184 -1.41 20.81 11.94
CA VAL A 184 -2.66 20.39 11.26
C VAL A 184 -2.47 19.78 9.88
N GLY A 185 -1.23 19.73 9.37
CA GLY A 185 -0.91 19.25 8.02
C GLY A 185 -1.23 20.28 6.92
N ARG A 186 -0.57 20.16 5.76
CA ARG A 186 -0.87 21.00 4.59
C ARG A 186 -2.22 20.58 3.97
N PRO A 187 -3.03 21.53 3.43
CA PRO A 187 -4.25 21.18 2.72
C PRO A 187 -3.92 20.28 1.53
N GLN A 188 -4.44 19.05 1.55
CA GLN A 188 -4.30 18.09 0.47
C GLN A 188 -5.24 18.48 -0.69
N THR A 189 -4.67 18.85 -1.83
CA THR A 189 -5.44 19.15 -3.05
C THR A 189 -5.77 17.84 -3.77
N LEU A 190 -7.05 17.54 -3.98
CA LEU A 190 -7.42 16.43 -4.89
C LEU A 190 -7.16 16.84 -6.33
N SER A 191 -6.50 15.95 -7.06
CA SER A 191 -6.43 15.94 -8.52
C SER A 191 -7.25 14.78 -9.07
N TYR A 192 -7.75 14.92 -10.28
CA TYR A 192 -8.42 13.85 -11.02
C TYR A 192 -7.71 13.66 -12.34
N SER A 193 -7.45 12.42 -12.70
CA SER A 193 -6.95 12.06 -14.02
C SER A 193 -7.89 11.05 -14.69
N THR A 194 -7.93 11.10 -16.02
CA THR A 194 -8.53 10.05 -16.86
C THR A 194 -7.43 9.44 -17.73
N LEU A 195 -7.67 8.21 -18.20
CA LEU A 195 -6.78 7.53 -19.12
C LEU A 195 -7.45 7.42 -20.48
N ALA A 196 -6.74 7.84 -21.52
CA ALA A 196 -7.23 7.79 -22.89
C ALA A 196 -6.11 7.30 -23.82
N LEU A 197 -6.50 6.62 -24.89
CA LEU A 197 -5.57 6.29 -25.97
C LEU A 197 -5.26 7.54 -26.78
N ARG A 198 -3.98 7.75 -27.07
CA ARG A 198 -3.46 8.81 -27.94
C ARG A 198 -2.62 8.18 -29.03
N GLU A 199 -2.68 8.76 -30.21
CA GLU A 199 -1.79 8.38 -31.31
C GLU A 199 -0.32 8.56 -30.86
N ASN A 200 0.50 7.55 -31.12
CA ASN A 200 1.89 7.53 -30.71
C ASN A 200 2.69 6.68 -31.71
N ALA A 201 3.50 7.33 -32.54
CA ALA A 201 4.32 6.67 -33.56
C ALA A 201 5.49 5.83 -32.98
N GLY A 202 5.78 5.95 -31.68
CA GLY A 202 6.94 5.33 -31.05
C GLY A 202 8.26 6.02 -31.43
N VAL A 203 9.36 5.48 -30.90
CA VAL A 203 10.73 5.89 -31.23
C VAL A 203 11.39 4.72 -31.95
N ALA A 204 11.95 4.98 -33.13
CA ALA A 204 12.55 3.94 -33.96
C ALA A 204 13.86 3.41 -33.36
N CYS A 205 14.07 2.11 -33.43
CA CYS A 205 15.28 1.41 -33.02
C CYS A 205 15.64 0.27 -33.99
N ASN A 206 16.72 -0.45 -33.71
CA ASN A 206 17.09 -1.62 -34.50
C ASN A 206 16.06 -2.73 -34.33
N ALA A 207 15.56 -3.22 -35.46
CA ALA A 207 14.55 -4.25 -35.47
C ALA A 207 15.06 -5.56 -34.83
N ARG A 208 14.35 -6.04 -33.81
CA ARG A 208 14.65 -7.31 -33.13
C ARG A 208 13.82 -8.46 -33.74
N PRO A 209 14.32 -9.71 -33.72
CA PRO A 209 13.53 -10.85 -34.16
C PRO A 209 12.44 -11.21 -33.14
N LEU A 210 11.39 -11.86 -33.62
CA LEU A 210 10.22 -12.30 -32.86
C LEU A 210 10.20 -13.82 -32.73
N ARG A 211 9.83 -14.31 -31.54
CA ARG A 211 9.50 -15.70 -31.26
C ARG A 211 8.01 -15.78 -30.92
N LEU A 212 7.19 -16.20 -31.88
CA LEU A 212 5.74 -16.37 -31.65
C LEU A 212 5.48 -17.66 -30.88
N VAL A 213 4.78 -17.56 -29.76
CA VAL A 213 4.40 -18.71 -28.92
C VAL A 213 2.88 -18.69 -28.73
N PRO A 214 2.13 -19.52 -29.47
CA PRO A 214 0.69 -19.61 -29.30
C PRO A 214 0.33 -20.27 -27.96
N LEU A 215 -0.66 -19.70 -27.27
CA LEU A 215 -1.36 -20.42 -26.21
C LEU A 215 -2.35 -21.44 -26.81
N PRO A 216 -2.83 -22.41 -26.01
CA PRO A 216 -3.82 -23.37 -26.48
C PRO A 216 -5.02 -22.68 -27.16
N GLY A 217 -5.26 -23.02 -28.44
CA GLY A 217 -6.32 -22.43 -29.25
C GLY A 217 -5.92 -21.20 -30.07
N ALA A 218 -4.63 -20.84 -30.10
CA ALA A 218 -4.08 -19.74 -30.90
C ALA A 218 -3.19 -20.21 -32.07
N ASP A 219 -3.05 -21.52 -32.29
CA ASP A 219 -2.12 -22.11 -33.27
C ASP A 219 -2.37 -21.65 -34.71
N GLU A 220 -3.63 -21.65 -35.14
CA GLU A 220 -4.02 -21.22 -36.50
C GLU A 220 -3.74 -19.73 -36.71
N LEU A 221 -4.03 -18.89 -35.71
CA LEU A 221 -3.74 -17.45 -35.77
C LEU A 221 -2.23 -17.20 -35.84
N ALA A 222 -1.45 -17.84 -34.97
CA ALA A 222 0.01 -17.69 -34.97
C ALA A 222 0.64 -18.13 -36.30
N LYS A 223 0.11 -19.21 -36.91
CA LYS A 223 0.54 -19.71 -38.22
C LYS A 223 0.14 -18.77 -39.36
N ALA A 224 -1.06 -18.19 -39.31
CA ALA A 224 -1.50 -17.21 -40.29
C ALA A 224 -0.64 -15.94 -40.22
N VAL A 225 -0.40 -15.42 -39.02
CA VAL A 225 0.45 -14.24 -38.79
C VAL A 225 1.89 -14.48 -39.25
N SER A 226 2.48 -15.64 -38.91
CA SER A 226 3.86 -15.96 -39.32
C SER A 226 4.02 -16.04 -40.83
N SER A 227 2.99 -16.49 -41.57
CA SER A 227 3.01 -16.55 -43.04
C SER A 227 3.06 -15.18 -43.73
N HIS A 228 2.73 -14.11 -43.01
CA HIS A 228 2.75 -12.72 -43.48
C HIS A 228 3.97 -11.94 -42.97
N LEU A 229 4.75 -12.48 -42.03
CA LEU A 229 5.99 -11.88 -41.56
C LEU A 229 7.16 -12.27 -42.48
N PRO A 230 8.15 -11.38 -42.70
CA PRO A 230 9.38 -11.76 -43.39
C PRO A 230 10.13 -12.85 -42.62
N ASP A 231 10.77 -13.80 -43.31
CA ASP A 231 11.56 -14.86 -42.65
C ASP A 231 12.61 -14.32 -41.67
N ALA A 232 13.23 -13.18 -42.01
CA ALA A 232 14.21 -12.51 -41.16
C ALA A 232 13.63 -11.86 -39.89
N ALA A 233 12.31 -11.73 -39.78
CA ALA A 233 11.62 -11.23 -38.60
C ALA A 233 11.40 -12.32 -37.54
N LEU A 234 11.50 -13.60 -37.90
CA LEU A 234 11.23 -14.74 -37.02
C LEU A 234 12.54 -15.42 -36.58
N SER A 235 12.60 -15.82 -35.31
CA SER A 235 13.74 -16.57 -34.76
C SER A 235 13.32 -17.33 -33.51
N ASP A 236 14.05 -18.41 -33.21
CA ASP A 236 13.91 -19.16 -31.95
C ASP A 236 14.43 -18.34 -30.74
N THR A 237 15.19 -17.28 -31.01
CA THR A 237 15.69 -16.33 -30.00
C THR A 237 15.24 -14.91 -30.36
N GLY A 238 14.71 -14.16 -29.39
CA GLY A 238 14.27 -12.79 -29.64
C GLY A 238 13.21 -12.35 -28.65
N ILE A 239 12.36 -11.42 -29.07
CA ILE A 239 11.19 -11.00 -28.31
C ILE A 239 10.19 -12.14 -28.27
N LEU A 240 9.83 -12.60 -27.08
CA LEU A 240 8.80 -13.61 -26.88
C LEU A 240 7.42 -12.97 -27.05
N VAL A 241 6.66 -13.39 -28.05
CA VAL A 241 5.30 -12.91 -28.30
C VAL A 241 4.31 -14.03 -27.97
N LEU A 242 3.63 -13.91 -26.84
CA LEU A 242 2.55 -14.80 -26.43
C LEU A 242 1.30 -14.44 -27.24
N VAL A 243 0.87 -15.34 -28.12
CA VAL A 243 -0.35 -15.16 -28.93
C VAL A 243 -1.54 -15.75 -28.18
N LEU A 244 -2.49 -14.91 -27.80
CA LEU A 244 -3.68 -15.34 -27.07
C LEU A 244 -4.71 -15.98 -28.03
N PRO A 245 -5.54 -16.94 -27.56
CA PRO A 245 -6.65 -17.48 -28.36
C PRO A 245 -7.64 -16.39 -28.70
N GLU A 246 -8.55 -16.61 -29.65
CA GLU A 246 -9.56 -15.61 -30.06
C GLU A 246 -10.61 -15.31 -28.97
N THR A 247 -10.77 -16.19 -27.98
CA THR A 247 -11.77 -16.08 -26.92
C THR A 247 -11.15 -15.91 -25.55
N ASP A 248 -11.78 -15.06 -24.72
CA ASP A 248 -11.35 -14.82 -23.34
C ASP A 248 -11.99 -15.88 -22.43
N THR A 249 -11.23 -16.93 -22.10
CA THR A 249 -11.68 -18.00 -21.20
C THR A 249 -11.29 -17.71 -19.74
N ASP A 250 -11.94 -18.37 -18.78
CA ASP A 250 -11.58 -18.28 -17.35
C ASP A 250 -10.16 -18.83 -17.06
N ALA A 251 -9.65 -19.73 -17.91
CA ALA A 251 -8.31 -20.31 -17.77
C ALA A 251 -7.19 -19.40 -18.33
N LEU A 252 -7.53 -18.40 -19.14
CA LEU A 252 -6.58 -17.53 -19.83
C LEU A 252 -5.53 -16.88 -18.92
N PRO A 253 -5.89 -16.30 -17.74
CA PRO A 253 -4.89 -15.67 -16.87
C PRO A 253 -3.84 -16.65 -16.36
N LEU A 254 -4.24 -17.86 -15.96
CA LEU A 254 -3.32 -18.87 -15.46
C LEU A 254 -2.40 -19.39 -16.57
N ALA A 255 -2.93 -19.64 -17.77
CA ALA A 255 -2.14 -20.07 -18.92
C ALA A 255 -1.06 -19.04 -19.30
N VAL A 256 -1.38 -17.74 -19.24
CA VAL A 256 -0.37 -16.69 -19.45
C VAL A 256 0.67 -16.71 -18.34
N VAL A 257 0.26 -16.73 -17.07
CA VAL A 257 1.20 -16.73 -15.92
C VAL A 257 2.17 -17.91 -15.99
N GLU A 258 1.70 -19.10 -16.34
CA GLU A 258 2.55 -20.28 -16.53
C GLU A 258 3.61 -20.02 -17.61
N ARG A 259 3.23 -19.47 -18.78
CA ARG A 259 4.20 -19.11 -19.82
C ARG A 259 5.18 -18.01 -19.41
N LEU A 260 4.74 -17.06 -18.62
CA LEU A 260 5.63 -16.02 -18.09
C LEU A 260 6.65 -16.60 -17.11
N ARG A 261 6.30 -17.66 -16.36
CA ARG A 261 7.23 -18.38 -15.48
C ARG A 261 8.23 -19.20 -16.28
N ASP A 262 7.75 -19.97 -17.26
CA ASP A 262 8.61 -20.73 -18.18
C ASP A 262 9.68 -19.80 -18.80
N ALA A 263 9.27 -18.59 -19.20
CA ALA A 263 10.16 -17.60 -19.79
C ALA A 263 11.23 -17.05 -18.83
N LEU A 264 10.98 -17.05 -17.51
CA LEU A 264 11.96 -16.65 -16.51
C LEU A 264 13.01 -17.74 -16.29
N ASP A 265 12.59 -19.00 -16.28
CA ASP A 265 13.48 -20.15 -16.09
C ASP A 265 14.45 -20.34 -17.28
N ASP A 266 14.01 -19.96 -18.50
CA ASP A 266 14.81 -20.03 -19.73
C ASP A 266 15.90 -18.93 -19.84
N THR A 267 15.84 -17.85 -19.05
CA THR A 267 16.76 -16.70 -19.17
C THR A 267 17.94 -16.77 -18.21
N ALA A 268 19.13 -17.14 -18.73
CA ALA A 268 20.34 -17.28 -17.93
C ALA A 268 21.18 -15.98 -17.75
N SER A 269 20.81 -14.82 -18.34
CA SER A 269 21.70 -13.63 -18.29
C SER A 269 21.07 -12.24 -18.52
N GLU A 270 19.89 -12.12 -19.14
CA GLU A 270 19.23 -10.82 -19.40
C GLU A 270 17.72 -10.90 -19.19
N PRO A 271 17.05 -9.84 -18.68
CA PRO A 271 15.61 -9.83 -18.49
C PRO A 271 14.88 -9.99 -19.84
N PRO A 272 13.89 -10.89 -19.94
CA PRO A 272 13.25 -11.20 -21.22
C PRO A 272 12.40 -10.04 -21.74
N ALA A 273 12.43 -9.83 -23.06
CA ALA A 273 11.47 -8.96 -23.77
C ALA A 273 10.21 -9.77 -24.09
N ILE A 274 9.06 -9.38 -23.54
CA ILE A 274 7.84 -10.20 -23.56
C ILE A 274 6.63 -9.38 -23.97
N TRP A 275 5.99 -9.79 -25.05
CA TRP A 275 4.78 -9.18 -25.56
C TRP A 275 3.61 -10.16 -25.47
N ILE A 276 2.43 -9.63 -25.14
CA ILE A 276 1.17 -10.37 -25.12
C ILE A 276 0.31 -9.79 -26.24
N LEU A 277 0.00 -10.61 -27.24
CA LEU A 277 -0.76 -10.23 -28.42
C LEU A 277 -2.19 -10.77 -28.34
N HIS A 278 -3.17 -9.89 -28.50
CA HIS A 278 -4.56 -10.29 -28.70
C HIS A 278 -5.22 -9.55 -29.88
N ALA A 279 -5.82 -10.34 -30.77
CA ALA A 279 -6.63 -9.83 -31.88
C ALA A 279 -8.07 -9.60 -31.42
N THR A 280 -8.72 -8.56 -31.96
CA THR A 280 -10.13 -8.23 -31.66
C THR A 280 -10.82 -7.57 -32.86
N ASP A 281 -12.11 -7.80 -33.04
CA ASP A 281 -12.89 -7.20 -34.13
C ASP A 281 -13.36 -5.78 -33.82
N ALA A 282 -13.34 -5.41 -32.54
CA ALA A 282 -13.78 -4.10 -32.07
C ALA A 282 -12.92 -3.62 -30.89
N PRO A 283 -12.71 -2.29 -30.76
CA PRO A 283 -11.94 -1.71 -29.67
C PRO A 283 -12.49 -2.11 -28.31
N GLY A 284 -11.63 -2.62 -27.43
CA GLY A 284 -12.01 -2.97 -26.05
C GLY A 284 -13.05 -4.08 -25.92
N ALA A 285 -13.35 -4.84 -26.98
CA ALA A 285 -14.26 -5.99 -26.89
C ALA A 285 -13.68 -7.13 -26.05
N ARG A 286 -12.35 -7.27 -26.03
CA ARG A 286 -11.61 -8.29 -25.28
C ARG A 286 -10.95 -7.72 -24.04
N TYR A 287 -11.76 -7.23 -23.11
CA TYR A 287 -11.29 -6.53 -21.91
C TYR A 287 -10.50 -7.45 -20.94
N ARG A 288 -10.72 -8.77 -20.94
CA ARG A 288 -9.90 -9.69 -20.14
C ARG A 288 -8.51 -9.87 -20.74
N ALA A 289 -8.40 -9.97 -22.07
CA ALA A 289 -7.11 -9.96 -22.75
C ALA A 289 -6.35 -8.63 -22.53
N GLY A 290 -7.02 -7.49 -22.70
CA GLY A 290 -6.39 -6.17 -22.46
C GLY A 290 -5.95 -5.96 -21.01
N GLY A 291 -6.51 -6.71 -20.05
CA GLY A 291 -6.13 -6.69 -18.64
C GLY A 291 -4.65 -7.02 -18.39
N PHE A 292 -4.00 -7.74 -19.30
CA PHE A 292 -2.59 -8.11 -19.17
C PHE A 292 -1.65 -6.91 -19.14
N SER A 293 -2.05 -5.73 -19.61
CA SER A 293 -1.26 -4.52 -19.41
C SER A 293 -1.07 -4.18 -17.92
N GLY A 294 -2.09 -4.41 -17.07
CA GLY A 294 -2.00 -4.24 -15.62
C GLY A 294 -1.08 -5.27 -14.95
N LEU A 295 -1.06 -6.50 -15.47
CA LEU A 295 -0.13 -7.54 -15.05
C LEU A 295 1.31 -7.13 -15.37
N LEU A 296 1.57 -6.77 -16.63
CA LEU A 296 2.90 -6.43 -17.13
C LEU A 296 3.49 -5.21 -16.42
N ARG A 297 2.67 -4.19 -16.07
CA ARG A 297 3.13 -3.04 -15.27
C ARG A 297 3.65 -3.44 -13.89
N SER A 298 2.96 -4.37 -13.23
CA SER A 298 3.39 -4.87 -11.91
C SER A 298 4.59 -5.80 -12.05
N TRP A 299 4.62 -6.61 -13.09
CA TRP A 299 5.69 -7.57 -13.33
C TRP A 299 7.01 -6.91 -13.73
N ALA A 300 6.97 -5.86 -14.55
CA ALA A 300 8.16 -5.07 -14.87
C ALA A 300 8.82 -4.46 -13.62
N ARG A 301 8.03 -4.17 -12.58
CA ARG A 301 8.57 -3.70 -11.29
C ARG A 301 9.26 -4.81 -10.49
N GLU A 302 8.94 -6.08 -10.75
CA GLU A 302 9.59 -7.23 -10.12
C GLU A 302 10.94 -7.55 -10.78
N LEU A 303 11.00 -7.47 -12.11
CA LEU A 303 12.18 -7.84 -12.91
C LEU A 303 13.20 -6.72 -13.09
N GLY A 304 12.79 -5.46 -12.95
CA GLY A 304 13.61 -4.31 -13.35
C GLY A 304 13.39 -3.94 -14.82
N PRO A 305 14.28 -3.15 -15.46
CA PRO A 305 14.10 -2.67 -16.83
C PRO A 305 13.91 -3.85 -17.81
N CYS A 306 12.70 -4.01 -18.35
CA CYS A 306 12.35 -5.04 -19.33
C CYS A 306 11.39 -4.46 -20.38
N ASP A 307 11.47 -4.97 -21.61
CA ASP A 307 10.56 -4.58 -22.68
C ASP A 307 9.30 -5.44 -22.65
N VAL A 308 8.24 -4.87 -22.07
CA VAL A 308 6.95 -5.53 -21.95
C VAL A 308 5.87 -4.78 -22.73
N ARG A 309 5.02 -5.52 -23.47
CA ARG A 309 3.91 -4.93 -24.24
C ARG A 309 2.66 -5.80 -24.15
N SER A 310 1.51 -5.17 -24.01
CA SER A 310 0.19 -5.74 -24.27
C SER A 310 -0.31 -5.10 -25.56
N LEU A 311 -0.33 -5.89 -26.63
CA LEU A 311 -0.68 -5.46 -27.99
C LEU A 311 -2.12 -5.88 -28.31
N GLU A 312 -3.04 -4.92 -28.33
CA GLU A 312 -4.35 -5.08 -28.97
C GLU A 312 -4.21 -4.74 -30.45
N VAL A 313 -4.61 -5.64 -31.34
CA VAL A 313 -4.67 -5.36 -32.78
C VAL A 313 -6.08 -5.60 -33.30
N ILE A 314 -6.61 -4.60 -34.00
CA ILE A 314 -7.89 -4.71 -34.70
C ILE A 314 -7.63 -5.06 -36.15
N GLY A 315 -8.04 -6.27 -36.57
CA GLY A 315 -7.88 -6.77 -37.92
C GLY A 315 -7.49 -8.24 -37.98
N GLU A 316 -7.23 -8.71 -39.19
CA GLU A 316 -6.89 -10.10 -39.50
C GLU A 316 -5.38 -10.33 -39.36
N ALA A 317 -4.92 -11.55 -39.70
CA ALA A 317 -3.51 -11.93 -39.63
C ALA A 317 -2.56 -10.96 -40.37
N THR A 318 -3.02 -10.32 -41.44
CA THR A 318 -2.24 -9.33 -42.21
C THR A 318 -1.97 -8.05 -41.43
N GLU A 319 -2.98 -7.48 -40.78
CA GLU A 319 -2.88 -6.29 -39.95
C GLU A 319 -2.04 -6.57 -38.70
N ILE A 320 -2.22 -7.76 -38.12
CA ILE A 320 -1.44 -8.24 -36.98
C ILE A 320 0.05 -8.35 -37.34
N ALA A 321 0.37 -8.98 -38.47
CA ALA A 321 1.76 -9.09 -38.94
C ALA A 321 2.38 -7.71 -39.19
N ALA A 322 1.63 -6.77 -39.80
CA ALA A 322 2.10 -5.41 -40.01
C ALA A 322 2.36 -4.66 -38.70
N ALA A 323 1.49 -4.82 -37.69
CA ALA A 323 1.68 -4.22 -36.37
C ALA A 323 2.93 -4.79 -35.67
N LEU A 324 3.12 -6.12 -35.69
CA LEU A 324 4.31 -6.77 -35.12
C LEU A 324 5.61 -6.32 -35.81
N GLU A 325 5.59 -6.22 -37.14
CA GLU A 325 6.72 -5.74 -37.94
C GLU A 325 7.09 -4.29 -37.59
N ALA A 326 6.09 -3.44 -37.36
CA ALA A 326 6.34 -2.08 -36.91
C ALA A 326 6.88 -2.05 -35.47
N GLU A 327 6.23 -2.75 -34.53
CA GLU A 327 6.61 -2.75 -33.11
C GLU A 327 8.04 -3.25 -32.87
N ARG A 328 8.51 -4.24 -33.62
CA ARG A 328 9.85 -4.84 -33.41
C ARG A 328 11.00 -3.90 -33.73
N ALA A 329 10.71 -2.83 -34.46
CA ALA A 329 11.61 -1.72 -34.77
C ALA A 329 11.37 -0.48 -33.90
N LEU A 330 10.66 -0.61 -32.77
CA LEU A 330 10.44 0.46 -31.81
C LEU A 330 11.09 0.18 -30.46
N GLU A 331 11.59 1.25 -29.82
CA GLU A 331 12.07 1.23 -28.44
C GLU A 331 10.98 0.78 -27.46
N THR A 332 11.41 0.36 -26.26
CA THR A 332 10.51 0.00 -25.18
C THR A 332 9.57 1.18 -24.85
N PRO A 333 8.24 0.97 -24.88
CA PRO A 333 7.30 2.03 -24.60
C PRO A 333 7.29 2.41 -23.11
N ALA A 334 6.97 3.69 -22.81
CA ALA A 334 6.81 4.15 -21.44
C ALA A 334 5.64 3.46 -20.68
N ASP A 335 4.59 3.06 -21.41
CA ASP A 335 3.50 2.24 -20.90
C ASP A 335 3.30 1.00 -21.79
N PRO A 336 3.09 -0.19 -21.22
CA PRO A 336 3.00 -1.42 -22.01
C PRO A 336 1.70 -1.55 -22.82
N GLU A 337 0.67 -0.73 -22.59
CA GLU A 337 -0.60 -0.85 -23.30
C GLU A 337 -0.58 -0.14 -24.65
N ILE A 338 -0.49 -0.93 -25.72
CA ILE A 338 -0.45 -0.46 -27.11
C ILE A 338 -1.65 -1.02 -27.86
N ARG A 339 -2.26 -0.19 -28.70
CA ARG A 339 -3.35 -0.62 -29.59
C ARG A 339 -3.06 -0.22 -31.03
N TRP A 340 -3.33 -1.12 -31.95
CA TRP A 340 -3.24 -0.90 -33.39
C TRP A 340 -4.61 -0.98 -34.04
N ARG A 341 -4.98 0.05 -34.80
CA ARG A 341 -6.22 0.09 -35.59
C ARG A 341 -5.99 0.89 -36.85
N ASP A 342 -6.45 0.39 -38.00
CA ASP A 342 -6.33 1.07 -39.29
C ASP A 342 -4.89 1.50 -39.62
N GLY A 343 -3.90 0.65 -39.26
CA GLY A 343 -2.47 0.94 -39.43
C GLY A 343 -1.90 2.04 -38.54
N THR A 344 -2.69 2.55 -37.58
CA THR A 344 -2.28 3.60 -36.64
C THR A 344 -2.02 3.02 -35.25
N ARG A 345 -0.91 3.44 -34.64
CA ARG A 345 -0.48 3.04 -33.31
C ARG A 345 -0.97 4.01 -32.24
N PHE A 346 -1.59 3.47 -31.21
CA PHE A 346 -2.07 4.21 -30.04
C PHE A 346 -1.40 3.71 -28.77
N GLN A 347 -1.12 4.62 -27.86
CA GLN A 347 -0.65 4.33 -26.52
C GLN A 347 -1.50 5.06 -25.49
N ARG A 348 -1.67 4.45 -24.32
CA ARG A 348 -2.36 5.06 -23.19
C ARG A 348 -1.63 6.32 -22.69
N ALA A 349 -2.38 7.39 -22.45
CA ALA A 349 -1.90 8.63 -21.84
C ALA A 349 -2.82 9.07 -20.70
N GLU A 350 -2.21 9.58 -19.63
CA GLU A 350 -2.93 10.17 -18.49
C GLU A 350 -3.18 11.66 -18.75
N THR A 351 -4.43 12.10 -18.59
CA THR A 351 -4.84 13.50 -18.76
C THR A 351 -5.53 14.00 -17.50
N ALA A 352 -5.04 15.12 -16.95
CA ALA A 352 -5.66 15.77 -15.81
C ALA A 352 -7.05 16.33 -16.18
N VAL A 353 -8.00 16.20 -15.26
CA VAL A 353 -9.38 16.64 -15.43
C VAL A 353 -9.74 17.59 -14.28
N SER A 354 -10.29 18.75 -14.63
CA SER A 354 -10.80 19.68 -13.62
C SER A 354 -12.12 19.18 -13.04
N PRO A 355 -12.30 19.19 -11.72
CA PRO A 355 -13.57 18.81 -11.12
C PRO A 355 -14.69 19.75 -11.57
N ILE A 356 -15.86 19.18 -11.84
CA ILE A 356 -17.07 19.96 -12.11
C ILE A 356 -17.61 20.49 -10.77
N SER A 357 -17.53 21.80 -10.56
CA SER A 357 -17.92 22.49 -9.31
C SER A 357 -19.43 22.64 -9.08
N ALA A 358 -20.27 21.83 -9.72
CA ALA A 358 -21.72 21.92 -9.53
C ALA A 358 -22.16 21.36 -8.15
N PRO A 359 -23.17 21.95 -7.49
CA PRO A 359 -23.78 21.37 -6.30
C PRO A 359 -24.31 19.97 -6.64
N THR A 360 -24.10 19.03 -5.72
CA THR A 360 -24.36 17.62 -5.96
C THR A 360 -25.79 17.29 -5.59
N ALA A 361 -26.61 16.94 -6.58
CA ALA A 361 -27.99 16.52 -6.34
C ALA A 361 -28.05 15.26 -5.45
N PRO A 362 -29.19 15.01 -4.77
CA PRO A 362 -29.45 13.72 -4.15
C PRO A 362 -29.40 12.59 -5.19
N TYR A 363 -28.94 11.41 -4.78
CA TYR A 363 -28.99 10.21 -5.63
C TYR A 363 -30.37 9.58 -5.60
N SER A 364 -30.77 8.96 -6.70
CA SER A 364 -32.00 8.15 -6.77
C SER A 364 -31.91 6.92 -5.87
N ASP A 365 -33.07 6.42 -5.45
CA ASP A 365 -33.21 5.25 -4.56
C ASP A 365 -32.92 3.92 -5.26
N GLY A 366 -32.53 2.91 -4.48
CA GLY A 366 -32.35 1.54 -4.94
C GLY A 366 -30.91 1.25 -5.37
N TRP A 367 -30.02 1.09 -4.39
CA TRP A 367 -28.60 0.83 -4.62
C TRP A 367 -28.19 -0.58 -4.17
N VAL A 368 -27.36 -1.25 -4.97
CA VAL A 368 -26.74 -2.54 -4.65
C VAL A 368 -25.24 -2.36 -4.48
N ILE A 369 -24.69 -2.81 -3.34
CA ILE A 369 -23.26 -2.74 -3.03
C ILE A 369 -22.73 -4.14 -2.72
N THR A 370 -21.91 -4.69 -3.61
CA THR A 370 -21.13 -5.90 -3.29
C THR A 370 -19.87 -5.56 -2.50
N GLY A 371 -19.47 -6.45 -1.59
CA GLY A 371 -18.52 -6.08 -0.54
C GLY A 371 -19.14 -5.10 0.46
N GLY A 372 -20.47 -5.08 0.57
CA GLY A 372 -21.24 -4.03 1.25
C GLY A 372 -20.98 -3.94 2.75
N LEU A 373 -20.64 -5.04 3.41
CA LEU A 373 -20.23 -5.05 4.82
C LEU A 373 -18.72 -4.86 5.05
N GLY A 374 -17.94 -4.70 3.97
CA GLY A 374 -16.53 -4.32 4.05
C GLY A 374 -16.38 -2.87 4.50
N GLY A 375 -15.18 -2.48 4.93
CA GLY A 375 -14.92 -1.13 5.43
C GLY A 375 -15.32 -0.02 4.46
N LEU A 376 -14.97 -0.15 3.17
CA LEU A 376 -15.39 0.80 2.13
C LEU A 376 -16.87 0.71 1.79
N GLY A 377 -17.44 -0.51 1.79
CA GLY A 377 -18.87 -0.72 1.52
C GLY A 377 -19.77 -0.01 2.54
N LEU A 378 -19.45 -0.14 3.84
CA LEU A 378 -20.18 0.55 4.90
C LEU A 378 -19.98 2.06 4.87
N LEU A 379 -18.75 2.52 4.57
CA LEU A 379 -18.45 3.95 4.43
C LEU A 379 -19.27 4.58 3.28
N LEU A 380 -19.39 3.88 2.16
CA LEU A 380 -20.19 4.35 1.03
C LEU A 380 -21.69 4.24 1.30
N ALA A 381 -22.14 3.19 1.99
CA ALA A 381 -23.54 3.08 2.38
C ALA A 381 -23.97 4.28 3.23
N ASP A 382 -23.16 4.67 4.23
CA ASP A 382 -23.40 5.87 5.04
C ASP A 382 -23.42 7.16 4.21
N HIS A 383 -22.47 7.29 3.28
CA HIS A 383 -22.43 8.43 2.36
C HIS A 383 -23.67 8.49 1.47
N LEU A 384 -24.08 7.39 0.84
CA LEU A 384 -25.27 7.32 -0.01
C LEU A 384 -26.54 7.68 0.75
N VAL A 385 -26.72 7.18 2.00
CA VAL A 385 -27.84 7.61 2.86
C VAL A 385 -27.77 9.10 3.17
N SER A 386 -26.58 9.66 3.42
CA SER A 386 -26.41 11.11 3.61
C SER A 386 -26.75 11.93 2.36
N ARG A 387 -26.73 11.29 1.20
CA ARG A 387 -27.05 11.86 -0.11
C ARG A 387 -28.47 11.54 -0.58
N GLY A 388 -29.32 11.05 0.32
CA GLY A 388 -30.75 10.88 0.09
C GLY A 388 -31.19 9.48 -0.29
N VAL A 389 -30.27 8.51 -0.42
CA VAL A 389 -30.63 7.13 -0.74
C VAL A 389 -31.32 6.46 0.44
N ALA A 390 -32.57 6.06 0.26
CA ALA A 390 -33.40 5.40 1.25
C ALA A 390 -33.43 3.86 1.13
N SER A 391 -32.95 3.28 0.02
CA SER A 391 -32.98 1.82 -0.20
C SER A 391 -31.61 1.27 -0.64
N LEU A 392 -31.03 0.38 0.17
CA LEU A 392 -29.68 -0.17 0.01
C LEU A 392 -29.66 -1.69 0.22
N ALA A 393 -29.03 -2.42 -0.69
CA ALA A 393 -28.67 -3.82 -0.50
C ALA A 393 -27.15 -3.97 -0.35
N LEU A 394 -26.72 -4.48 0.80
CA LEU A 394 -25.33 -4.79 1.12
C LEU A 394 -25.11 -6.29 0.92
N ILE A 395 -24.42 -6.65 -0.16
CA ILE A 395 -24.20 -8.04 -0.56
C ILE A 395 -22.78 -8.48 -0.19
N GLY A 396 -22.66 -9.65 0.43
CA GLY A 396 -21.37 -10.30 0.66
C GLY A 396 -21.46 -11.57 1.50
N ARG A 397 -20.43 -12.40 1.47
CA ARG A 397 -20.41 -13.75 2.08
C ARG A 397 -20.78 -13.81 3.58
N THR A 398 -20.47 -12.75 4.34
CA THR A 398 -20.72 -12.70 5.79
C THR A 398 -22.00 -11.93 6.14
N ALA A 399 -22.87 -11.65 5.17
CA ALA A 399 -24.05 -10.81 5.42
C ALA A 399 -25.10 -11.47 6.33
N ASP A 400 -25.13 -12.80 6.40
CA ASP A 400 -26.00 -13.54 7.33
C ASP A 400 -25.40 -13.63 8.74
N THR A 401 -24.10 -13.37 8.88
CA THR A 401 -23.36 -13.41 10.16
C THR A 401 -22.47 -12.18 10.31
N PRO A 402 -23.05 -10.96 10.37
CA PRO A 402 -22.28 -9.73 10.55
C PRO A 402 -21.62 -9.71 11.94
N SER A 403 -20.44 -9.10 12.05
CA SER A 403 -19.86 -8.77 13.35
C SER A 403 -20.68 -7.70 14.08
N ASP A 404 -20.52 -7.58 15.39
CA ASP A 404 -21.23 -6.57 16.20
C ASP A 404 -21.04 -5.15 15.65
N ALA A 405 -19.83 -4.82 15.19
CA ALA A 405 -19.53 -3.53 14.58
C ALA A 405 -20.26 -3.32 13.24
N GLN A 406 -20.34 -4.37 12.41
CA GLN A 406 -21.09 -4.33 11.14
C GLN A 406 -22.60 -4.20 11.40
N ALA A 407 -23.13 -4.97 12.34
CA ALA A 407 -24.55 -4.92 12.72
C ALA A 407 -24.92 -3.52 13.27
N ALA A 408 -24.08 -2.95 14.14
CA ALA A 408 -24.28 -1.61 14.67
C ALA A 408 -24.24 -0.54 13.57
N ALA A 409 -23.32 -0.65 12.60
CA ALA A 409 -23.26 0.26 11.47
C ALA A 409 -24.51 0.19 10.59
N VAL A 410 -24.98 -1.02 10.27
CA VAL A 410 -26.23 -1.23 9.51
C VAL A 410 -27.44 -0.67 10.25
N GLU A 411 -27.51 -0.88 11.57
CA GLU A 411 -28.61 -0.36 12.37
C GLU A 411 -28.61 1.17 12.45
N ALA A 412 -27.43 1.81 12.50
CA ALA A 412 -27.34 3.27 12.42
C ALA A 412 -27.90 3.83 11.11
N LEU A 413 -27.72 3.12 9.98
CA LEU A 413 -28.33 3.49 8.70
C LEU A 413 -29.85 3.36 8.74
N ARG A 414 -30.36 2.28 9.34
CA ARG A 414 -31.81 2.04 9.50
C ARG A 414 -32.47 3.09 10.39
N GLN A 415 -31.83 3.49 11.47
CA GLN A 415 -32.31 4.55 12.37
C GLN A 415 -32.43 5.91 11.68
N ARG A 416 -31.69 6.14 10.59
CA ARG A 416 -31.81 7.33 9.73
C ARG A 416 -32.92 7.21 8.68
N GLY A 417 -33.71 6.14 8.71
CA GLY A 417 -34.86 5.91 7.83
C GLY A 417 -34.54 5.12 6.55
N ALA A 418 -33.33 4.60 6.39
CA ALA A 418 -32.98 3.78 5.23
C ALA A 418 -33.44 2.31 5.39
N THR A 419 -34.02 1.75 4.35
CA THR A 419 -34.26 0.31 4.20
C THR A 419 -32.97 -0.35 3.76
N VAL A 420 -32.31 -1.06 4.68
CA VAL A 420 -31.04 -1.75 4.42
C VAL A 420 -31.22 -3.27 4.46
N LEU A 421 -31.03 -3.92 3.31
CA LEU A 421 -30.95 -5.38 3.19
C LEU A 421 -29.50 -5.83 3.29
N CYS A 422 -29.24 -6.85 4.10
CA CYS A 422 -27.97 -7.58 4.10
C CYS A 422 -28.23 -8.94 3.47
N LEU A 423 -27.55 -9.26 2.37
CA LEU A 423 -27.80 -10.46 1.58
C LEU A 423 -26.51 -11.26 1.41
N ALA A 424 -26.51 -12.52 1.85
CA ALA A 424 -25.35 -13.38 1.70
C ALA A 424 -25.27 -13.94 0.27
N ALA A 425 -24.18 -13.62 -0.41
CA ALA A 425 -23.80 -14.22 -1.68
C ALA A 425 -22.29 -14.12 -1.86
N ASP A 426 -21.70 -15.12 -2.53
CA ASP A 426 -20.38 -14.97 -3.14
C ASP A 426 -20.58 -14.24 -4.48
N CYS A 427 -19.79 -13.19 -4.72
CA CYS A 427 -19.89 -12.43 -5.96
C CYS A 427 -19.40 -13.23 -7.17
N ALA A 428 -18.61 -14.28 -6.97
CA ALA A 428 -18.19 -15.18 -8.05
C ALA A 428 -19.15 -16.38 -8.24
N ASP A 429 -20.27 -16.44 -7.51
CA ASP A 429 -21.34 -17.40 -7.73
C ASP A 429 -22.49 -16.75 -8.50
N GLN A 430 -22.66 -17.16 -9.76
CA GLN A 430 -23.70 -16.66 -10.66
C GLN A 430 -25.11 -16.80 -10.04
N ALA A 431 -25.45 -17.98 -9.52
CA ALA A 431 -26.80 -18.24 -9.05
C ALA A 431 -27.10 -17.44 -7.77
N GLY A 432 -26.17 -17.46 -6.81
CA GLY A 432 -26.31 -16.73 -5.56
C GLY A 432 -26.37 -15.22 -5.75
N LEU A 433 -25.50 -14.63 -6.58
CA LEU A 433 -25.49 -13.18 -6.77
C LEU A 433 -26.72 -12.71 -7.55
N THR A 434 -27.16 -13.42 -8.59
CA THR A 434 -28.41 -13.10 -9.29
C THR A 434 -29.61 -13.15 -8.34
N ALA A 435 -29.71 -14.19 -7.49
CA ALA A 435 -30.78 -14.29 -6.50
C ALA A 435 -30.76 -13.15 -5.47
N ALA A 436 -29.58 -12.69 -5.05
CA ALA A 436 -29.45 -11.54 -4.16
C ALA A 436 -29.88 -10.23 -4.83
N VAL A 437 -29.51 -10.01 -6.09
CA VAL A 437 -29.97 -8.85 -6.88
C VAL A 437 -31.50 -8.89 -7.05
N ASP A 438 -32.08 -10.05 -7.34
CA ASP A 438 -33.53 -10.22 -7.47
C ASP A 438 -34.27 -9.93 -6.15
N ALA A 439 -33.71 -10.35 -5.02
CA ALA A 439 -34.26 -10.04 -3.69
C ALA A 439 -34.23 -8.54 -3.41
N ALA A 440 -33.13 -7.85 -3.76
CA ALA A 440 -33.04 -6.40 -3.67
C ALA A 440 -34.07 -5.71 -4.56
N ARG A 441 -34.20 -6.12 -5.83
CA ARG A 441 -35.19 -5.59 -6.77
C ARG A 441 -36.61 -5.78 -6.26
N LYS A 442 -36.93 -6.95 -5.70
CA LYS A 442 -38.25 -7.24 -5.12
C LYS A 442 -38.58 -6.31 -3.95
N ALA A 443 -37.59 -5.93 -3.15
CA ALA A 443 -37.79 -5.06 -2.00
C ALA A 443 -37.86 -3.57 -2.37
N PHE A 444 -37.07 -3.12 -3.35
CA PHE A 444 -36.94 -1.70 -3.70
C PHE A 444 -37.83 -1.28 -4.87
N GLY A 445 -38.32 -2.25 -5.66
CA GLY A 445 -39.06 -2.02 -6.91
C GLY A 445 -38.12 -1.80 -8.10
N THR A 446 -37.18 -0.87 -7.97
CA THR A 446 -36.18 -0.55 -9.02
C THR A 446 -34.78 -0.46 -8.45
N ILE A 447 -33.79 -0.85 -9.24
CA ILE A 447 -32.38 -0.61 -8.95
C ILE A 447 -31.90 0.51 -9.87
N THR A 448 -31.30 1.54 -9.30
CA THR A 448 -30.78 2.71 -10.03
C THR A 448 -29.26 2.84 -9.91
N GLY A 449 -28.64 2.22 -8.89
CA GLY A 449 -27.21 2.28 -8.68
C GLY A 449 -26.59 0.94 -8.31
N VAL A 450 -25.42 0.66 -8.87
CA VAL A 450 -24.59 -0.51 -8.53
C VAL A 450 -23.20 -0.04 -8.12
N VAL A 451 -22.68 -0.58 -7.02
CA VAL A 451 -21.28 -0.45 -6.61
C VAL A 451 -20.67 -1.84 -6.44
N HIS A 452 -19.67 -2.14 -7.26
CA HIS A 452 -18.87 -3.33 -7.14
C HIS A 452 -17.58 -3.05 -6.34
N ALA A 453 -17.63 -3.27 -5.03
CA ALA A 453 -16.50 -3.08 -4.11
C ALA A 453 -15.93 -4.39 -3.55
N ALA A 454 -16.36 -5.54 -4.07
CA ALA A 454 -15.81 -6.83 -3.68
C ALA A 454 -14.39 -7.04 -4.23
N GLY A 455 -13.49 -7.56 -3.39
CA GLY A 455 -12.12 -7.84 -3.79
C GLY A 455 -11.25 -8.22 -2.60
N VAL A 456 -10.18 -8.96 -2.89
CA VAL A 456 -9.15 -9.35 -1.93
C VAL A 456 -7.78 -9.19 -2.58
N THR A 457 -6.73 -9.16 -1.76
CA THR A 457 -5.34 -9.21 -2.21
C THR A 457 -4.64 -10.42 -1.61
N ARG A 458 -3.66 -10.95 -2.35
CA ARG A 458 -2.73 -12.01 -1.94
C ARG A 458 -1.34 -11.57 -2.36
N ASP A 459 -0.77 -10.57 -1.69
CA ASP A 459 0.49 -9.96 -2.15
C ASP A 459 1.64 -10.99 -2.16
N GLY A 460 2.43 -10.99 -3.23
CA GLY A 460 3.53 -11.93 -3.45
C GLY A 460 4.06 -11.84 -4.87
N LEU A 461 5.37 -12.06 -5.04
CA LEU A 461 6.04 -12.04 -6.35
C LEU A 461 5.48 -13.13 -7.27
N MET A 462 5.45 -12.87 -8.58
CA MET A 462 4.86 -13.77 -9.58
C MET A 462 5.50 -15.17 -9.55
N ALA A 463 6.81 -15.26 -9.33
CA ALA A 463 7.56 -16.52 -9.31
C ALA A 463 7.09 -17.48 -8.20
N GLY A 464 6.73 -16.95 -7.02
CA GLY A 464 6.36 -17.76 -5.86
C GLY A 464 4.85 -17.91 -5.63
N LYS A 465 4.01 -17.35 -6.51
CA LYS A 465 2.56 -17.24 -6.27
C LYS A 465 1.83 -18.51 -6.69
N SER A 466 0.96 -19.07 -5.84
CA SER A 466 0.19 -20.24 -6.25
C SER A 466 -0.94 -19.87 -7.23
N SER A 467 -1.36 -20.82 -8.08
CA SER A 467 -2.53 -20.60 -8.96
C SER A 467 -3.81 -20.32 -8.16
N ALA A 468 -3.94 -20.92 -6.97
CA ALA A 468 -5.06 -20.67 -6.06
C ALA A 468 -5.06 -19.24 -5.50
N ASP A 469 -3.89 -18.67 -5.22
CA ASP A 469 -3.78 -17.27 -4.77
C ASP A 469 -4.19 -16.30 -5.88
N ILE A 470 -3.73 -16.55 -7.12
CA ILE A 470 -4.10 -15.77 -8.30
C ILE A 470 -5.62 -15.82 -8.49
N GLU A 471 -6.19 -17.02 -8.57
CA GLU A 471 -7.62 -17.21 -8.79
C GLU A 471 -8.47 -16.53 -7.69
N ALA A 472 -8.05 -16.63 -6.42
CA ALA A 472 -8.73 -15.98 -5.30
C ALA A 472 -8.80 -14.44 -5.42
N VAL A 473 -7.81 -13.82 -6.07
CA VAL A 473 -7.78 -12.37 -6.33
C VAL A 473 -8.65 -12.01 -7.55
N LEU A 474 -8.58 -12.79 -8.62
CA LEU A 474 -9.26 -12.50 -9.88
C LEU A 474 -10.78 -12.65 -9.79
N ARG A 475 -11.24 -13.80 -9.24
CA ARG A 475 -12.65 -14.20 -9.25
C ARG A 475 -13.62 -13.13 -8.73
N PRO A 476 -13.47 -12.61 -7.50
CA PRO A 476 -14.48 -11.71 -6.94
C PRO A 476 -14.59 -10.38 -7.69
N LYS A 477 -13.51 -9.93 -8.35
CA LYS A 477 -13.48 -8.69 -9.13
C LYS A 477 -14.05 -8.89 -10.54
N ILE A 478 -13.54 -9.88 -11.27
CA ILE A 478 -13.87 -10.05 -12.69
C ILE A 478 -15.27 -10.66 -12.82
N LEU A 479 -15.47 -11.86 -12.28
CA LEU A 479 -16.76 -12.55 -12.37
C LEU A 479 -17.85 -11.75 -11.65
N GLY A 480 -17.52 -11.14 -10.49
CA GLY A 480 -18.48 -10.31 -9.76
C GLY A 480 -19.03 -9.14 -10.56
N ALA A 481 -18.17 -8.43 -11.31
CA ALA A 481 -18.61 -7.34 -12.18
C ALA A 481 -19.48 -7.83 -13.35
N GLU A 482 -19.08 -8.93 -14.01
CA GLU A 482 -19.81 -9.51 -15.14
C GLU A 482 -21.18 -10.04 -14.74
N ILE A 483 -21.25 -10.76 -13.60
CA ILE A 483 -22.50 -11.29 -13.05
C ILE A 483 -23.44 -10.15 -12.65
N LEU A 484 -22.93 -9.10 -12.01
CA LEU A 484 -23.73 -7.92 -11.66
C LEU A 484 -24.28 -7.21 -12.90
N ASP A 485 -23.46 -7.00 -13.93
CA ASP A 485 -23.92 -6.38 -15.17
C ASP A 485 -25.02 -7.20 -15.84
N ALA A 486 -24.84 -8.52 -15.94
CA ALA A 486 -25.85 -9.41 -16.49
C ALA A 486 -27.15 -9.40 -15.66
N ALA A 487 -27.03 -9.47 -14.33
CA ALA A 487 -28.18 -9.49 -13.41
C ALA A 487 -28.94 -8.15 -13.36
N THR A 488 -28.30 -7.05 -13.76
CA THR A 488 -28.87 -5.70 -13.75
C THR A 488 -29.07 -5.10 -15.14
N ALA A 489 -28.88 -5.88 -16.20
CA ALA A 489 -28.95 -5.41 -17.58
C ALA A 489 -30.28 -4.75 -17.96
N ALA A 490 -31.39 -5.20 -17.36
CA ALA A 490 -32.73 -4.69 -17.59
C ALA A 490 -33.18 -3.60 -16.60
N ASP A 491 -32.37 -3.32 -15.57
CA ASP A 491 -32.69 -2.29 -14.58
C ASP A 491 -32.45 -0.88 -15.16
N PRO A 492 -33.21 0.15 -14.74
CA PRO A 492 -33.03 1.53 -15.18
C PRO A 492 -31.86 2.20 -14.44
N LEU A 493 -30.66 1.66 -14.58
CA LEU A 493 -29.49 2.18 -13.88
C LEU A 493 -29.17 3.62 -14.31
N GLU A 494 -28.78 4.43 -13.33
CA GLU A 494 -28.14 5.74 -13.50
C GLU A 494 -26.62 5.60 -13.38
N HIS A 495 -26.15 4.70 -12.51
CA HIS A 495 -24.73 4.49 -12.22
C HIS A 495 -24.36 3.01 -12.08
N PHE A 496 -23.28 2.61 -12.74
CA PHE A 496 -22.62 1.31 -12.55
C PHE A 496 -21.16 1.54 -12.19
N VAL A 497 -20.82 1.41 -10.91
CA VAL A 497 -19.54 1.84 -10.35
C VAL A 497 -18.67 0.66 -9.97
N LEU A 498 -17.44 0.61 -10.50
CA LEU A 498 -16.44 -0.42 -10.24
C LEU A 498 -15.32 0.14 -9.38
N PHE A 499 -15.02 -0.53 -8.27
CA PHE A 499 -13.89 -0.18 -7.42
C PHE A 499 -12.64 -0.88 -7.95
N SER A 500 -11.98 -0.19 -8.86
CA SER A 500 -10.67 -0.52 -9.38
C SER A 500 -9.56 -0.03 -8.43
N SER A 501 -8.31 -0.16 -8.84
CA SER A 501 -7.13 0.28 -8.11
C SER A 501 -6.14 0.96 -9.07
N ILE A 502 -5.45 1.98 -8.57
CA ILE A 502 -4.29 2.58 -9.25
C ILE A 502 -3.22 1.53 -9.60
N THR A 503 -3.19 0.38 -8.92
CA THR A 503 -2.35 -0.78 -9.26
C THR A 503 -2.56 -1.25 -10.70
N GLY A 504 -3.79 -1.27 -11.21
CA GLY A 504 -4.05 -1.65 -12.61
C GLY A 504 -3.44 -0.67 -13.61
N SER A 505 -3.39 0.61 -13.24
CA SER A 505 -2.92 1.71 -14.09
C SER A 505 -1.43 2.02 -13.98
N ARG A 506 -0.79 1.76 -12.83
CA ARG A 506 0.63 2.11 -12.57
C ARG A 506 1.49 0.92 -12.16
N GLY A 507 0.90 -0.24 -11.90
CA GLY A 507 1.57 -1.42 -11.37
C GLY A 507 1.98 -1.26 -9.91
N THR A 508 2.09 -2.37 -9.19
CA THR A 508 2.63 -2.42 -7.83
C THR A 508 3.38 -3.72 -7.64
N LEU A 509 4.52 -3.65 -6.96
CA LEU A 509 5.37 -4.81 -6.70
C LEU A 509 4.59 -5.90 -5.96
N GLY A 510 4.65 -7.15 -6.45
CA GLY A 510 3.97 -8.30 -5.83
C GLY A 510 2.44 -8.33 -6.03
N GLN A 511 1.91 -7.49 -6.92
CA GLN A 511 0.47 -7.34 -7.19
C GLN A 511 0.14 -7.55 -8.67
N THR A 512 0.75 -8.53 -9.31
CA THR A 512 0.56 -8.82 -10.74
C THR A 512 -0.86 -9.25 -11.10
N ASP A 513 -1.43 -10.20 -10.36
CA ASP A 513 -2.83 -10.63 -10.45
C ASP A 513 -3.83 -9.53 -10.06
N TYR A 514 -3.55 -8.76 -9.02
CA TYR A 514 -4.39 -7.63 -8.61
C TYR A 514 -4.34 -6.51 -9.64
N GLY A 515 -3.17 -6.22 -10.23
CA GLY A 515 -3.01 -5.30 -11.34
C GLY A 515 -3.80 -5.74 -12.56
N TYR A 516 -3.73 -7.02 -12.91
CA TYR A 516 -4.56 -7.63 -13.95
C TYR A 516 -6.06 -7.41 -13.67
N ALA A 517 -6.56 -7.88 -12.51
CA ALA A 517 -7.97 -7.81 -12.16
C ALA A 517 -8.55 -6.39 -12.21
N ASN A 518 -7.81 -5.41 -11.70
CA ASN A 518 -8.27 -4.03 -11.70
C ASN A 518 -8.22 -3.41 -13.11
N ARG A 519 -7.22 -3.74 -13.94
CA ARG A 519 -7.24 -3.28 -15.34
C ARG A 519 -8.39 -3.90 -16.13
N VAL A 520 -8.75 -5.16 -15.85
CA VAL A 520 -9.95 -5.79 -16.41
C VAL A 520 -11.21 -5.01 -16.02
N LEU A 521 -11.35 -4.59 -14.76
CA LEU A 521 -12.49 -3.75 -14.35
C LEU A 521 -12.53 -2.40 -15.09
N ASP A 522 -11.37 -1.78 -15.29
CA ASP A 522 -11.27 -0.52 -16.02
C ASP A 522 -11.73 -0.68 -17.48
N LEU A 523 -11.24 -1.71 -18.17
CA LEU A 523 -11.62 -2.04 -19.55
C LEU A 523 -13.07 -2.53 -19.65
N PHE A 524 -13.57 -3.21 -18.63
CA PHE A 524 -14.97 -3.63 -18.56
C PHE A 524 -15.91 -2.42 -18.50
N ALA A 525 -15.54 -1.35 -17.78
CA ALA A 525 -16.31 -0.09 -17.82
C ALA A 525 -16.32 0.53 -19.23
N GLU A 526 -15.18 0.55 -19.93
CA GLU A 526 -15.10 1.01 -21.34
C GLU A 526 -16.01 0.17 -22.25
N HIS A 527 -15.98 -1.15 -22.09
CA HIS A 527 -16.83 -2.08 -22.84
C HIS A 527 -18.32 -1.85 -22.56
N ARG A 528 -18.69 -1.71 -21.28
CA ARG A 528 -20.07 -1.46 -20.87
C ARG A 528 -20.61 -0.13 -21.39
N GLU A 529 -19.77 0.91 -21.47
CA GLU A 529 -20.15 2.17 -22.13
C GLU A 529 -20.42 2.01 -23.62
N THR A 530 -19.71 1.10 -24.30
CA THR A 530 -20.00 0.75 -25.70
C THR A 530 -21.37 0.08 -25.82
N LEU A 531 -21.72 -0.85 -24.91
CA LEU A 531 -23.05 -1.46 -24.85
C LEU A 531 -24.14 -0.43 -24.52
N ARG A 532 -23.86 0.52 -23.61
CA ARG A 532 -24.77 1.62 -23.27
C ARG A 532 -25.04 2.53 -24.46
N ALA A 533 -24.01 2.86 -25.24
CA ALA A 533 -24.16 3.66 -26.47
C ALA A 533 -25.03 2.96 -27.53
N ARG A 534 -25.08 1.63 -27.51
CA ARG A 534 -25.97 0.80 -28.36
C ARG A 534 -27.37 0.61 -27.78
N GLY A 535 -27.63 1.09 -26.56
CA GLY A 535 -28.90 0.90 -25.85
C GLY A 535 -29.07 -0.48 -25.22
N GLU A 536 -28.02 -1.30 -25.16
CA GLU A 536 -28.03 -2.65 -24.56
C GLU A 536 -27.81 -2.62 -23.04
N ARG A 537 -27.35 -1.47 -22.52
CA ARG A 537 -27.18 -1.18 -21.09
C ARG A 537 -27.64 0.24 -20.77
N THR A 538 -27.96 0.47 -19.50
CA THR A 538 -28.33 1.77 -18.94
C THR A 538 -27.33 2.19 -17.87
N GLY A 539 -27.30 3.48 -17.55
CA GLY A 539 -26.47 4.04 -16.47
C GLY A 539 -25.00 4.20 -16.83
N VAL A 540 -24.41 5.31 -16.40
CA VAL A 540 -23.01 5.64 -16.67
C VAL A 540 -22.10 4.67 -15.92
N SER A 541 -21.24 3.97 -16.66
CA SER A 541 -20.24 3.06 -16.12
C SER A 541 -19.01 3.84 -15.69
N THR A 542 -18.58 3.66 -14.43
CA THR A 542 -17.44 4.38 -13.86
C THR A 542 -16.50 3.40 -13.16
N ALA A 543 -15.25 3.30 -13.62
CA ALA A 543 -14.19 2.59 -12.91
C ALA A 543 -13.32 3.58 -12.14
N ILE A 544 -13.29 3.48 -10.82
CA ILE A 544 -12.50 4.36 -9.97
C ILE A 544 -11.24 3.62 -9.57
N ALA A 545 -10.10 4.05 -10.11
CA ALA A 545 -8.78 3.50 -9.80
C ALA A 545 -8.26 4.15 -8.50
N TRP A 546 -8.75 3.64 -7.36
CA TRP A 546 -8.44 4.18 -6.04
C TRP A 546 -6.95 4.03 -5.69
N PRO A 547 -6.32 5.06 -5.07
CA PRO A 547 -5.11 4.87 -4.29
C PRO A 547 -5.44 4.19 -2.95
N LEU A 548 -4.41 3.98 -2.12
CA LEU A 548 -4.59 3.46 -0.76
C LEU A 548 -5.54 4.36 0.04
N TRP A 549 -6.48 3.79 0.79
CA TRP A 549 -7.35 4.52 1.70
C TRP A 549 -6.80 4.54 3.12
N ASP A 550 -6.88 5.70 3.77
CA ASP A 550 -6.43 5.87 5.14
C ASP A 550 -7.45 5.30 6.14
N GLY A 551 -6.99 4.32 6.93
CA GLY A 551 -7.74 3.75 8.05
C GLY A 551 -8.99 2.94 7.68
N VAL A 552 -9.24 2.63 6.40
CA VAL A 552 -10.42 1.87 5.96
C VAL A 552 -10.12 1.00 4.74
N GLY A 553 -10.79 -0.15 4.62
CA GLY A 553 -10.58 -1.09 3.52
C GLY A 553 -9.31 -1.91 3.72
N MET A 554 -8.53 -2.10 2.65
CA MET A 554 -7.26 -2.83 2.72
C MET A 554 -6.22 -1.98 3.43
N GLN A 555 -5.74 -2.46 4.57
CA GLN A 555 -4.75 -1.77 5.39
C GLN A 555 -3.39 -2.41 5.19
N VAL A 556 -2.36 -1.57 5.12
CA VAL A 556 -0.96 -1.96 5.03
C VAL A 556 -0.19 -1.31 6.16
N ASP A 557 0.96 -1.89 6.54
CA ASP A 557 1.82 -1.28 7.55
C ASP A 557 2.44 0.05 7.07
N ALA A 558 3.01 0.82 7.99
CA ALA A 558 3.54 2.15 7.70
C ALA A 558 4.70 2.14 6.68
N ARG A 559 5.52 1.08 6.65
CA ARG A 559 6.64 0.96 5.69
C ARG A 559 6.10 0.71 4.29
N THR A 560 5.14 -0.22 4.17
CA THR A 560 4.45 -0.50 2.91
C THR A 560 3.68 0.72 2.41
N ALA A 561 2.99 1.44 3.29
CA ALA A 561 2.31 2.69 2.94
C ALA A 561 3.27 3.77 2.41
N ALA A 562 4.43 3.96 3.06
CA ALA A 562 5.45 4.90 2.60
C ALA A 562 6.02 4.51 1.23
N ARG A 563 6.26 3.21 1.00
CA ARG A 563 6.71 2.69 -0.31
C ARG A 563 5.66 2.93 -1.40
N LEU A 564 4.40 2.61 -1.13
CA LEU A 564 3.30 2.84 -2.06
C LEU A 564 3.15 4.34 -2.39
N ARG A 565 3.26 5.21 -1.39
CA ARG A 565 3.23 6.66 -1.58
C ARG A 565 4.30 7.14 -2.57
N GLU A 566 5.55 6.70 -2.38
CA GLU A 566 6.67 7.07 -3.24
C GLU A 566 6.50 6.50 -4.66
N THR A 567 6.12 5.23 -4.73
CA THR A 567 6.01 4.46 -5.98
C THR A 567 4.86 4.91 -6.86
N LEU A 568 3.73 5.24 -6.24
CA LEU A 568 2.50 5.66 -6.91
C LEU A 568 2.38 7.19 -6.99
N ARG A 569 3.33 7.94 -6.40
CA ARG A 569 3.40 9.40 -6.40
C ARG A 569 2.11 10.06 -5.89
N THR A 570 1.48 9.50 -4.86
CA THR A 570 0.23 9.98 -4.26
C THR A 570 0.16 9.67 -2.77
N GLU A 571 -0.52 10.53 -2.01
CA GLU A 571 -0.86 10.26 -0.61
C GLU A 571 -1.93 9.17 -0.49
N ALA A 572 -1.99 8.55 0.69
CA ALA A 572 -3.15 7.78 1.10
C ALA A 572 -4.38 8.70 1.18
N MET A 573 -5.50 8.24 0.66
CA MET A 573 -6.76 8.97 0.55
C MET A 573 -7.46 9.04 1.91
N PRO A 574 -7.60 10.23 2.53
CA PRO A 574 -8.44 10.38 3.70
C PRO A 574 -9.90 10.14 3.35
N ARG A 575 -10.66 9.59 4.31
CA ARG A 575 -12.07 9.18 4.09
C ARG A 575 -12.95 10.28 3.52
N ALA A 576 -12.88 11.49 4.09
CA ALA A 576 -13.69 12.62 3.64
C ALA A 576 -13.33 13.08 2.21
N LEU A 577 -12.05 12.98 1.84
CA LEU A 577 -11.57 13.29 0.49
C LEU A 577 -12.05 12.22 -0.50
N GLY A 578 -11.94 10.95 -0.13
CA GLY A 578 -12.39 9.83 -0.95
C GLY A 578 -13.89 9.85 -1.23
N LEU A 579 -14.73 10.22 -0.26
CA LEU A 579 -16.18 10.38 -0.51
C LEU A 579 -16.50 11.52 -1.47
N ARG A 580 -15.78 12.65 -1.38
CA ARG A 580 -15.90 13.73 -2.38
C ARG A 580 -15.40 13.30 -3.75
N ALA A 581 -14.33 12.51 -3.79
CA ALA A 581 -13.79 11.95 -5.02
C ALA A 581 -14.77 10.98 -5.68
N PHE A 582 -15.49 10.18 -4.89
CA PHE A 582 -16.55 9.30 -5.39
C PHE A 582 -17.62 10.11 -6.13
N ASP A 583 -18.16 11.15 -5.48
CA ASP A 583 -19.17 12.03 -6.10
C ASP A 583 -18.66 12.76 -7.37
N ALA A 584 -17.38 13.12 -7.39
CA ALA A 584 -16.76 13.70 -8.57
C ALA A 584 -16.61 12.66 -9.69
N ALA A 585 -16.15 11.45 -9.37
CA ALA A 585 -15.94 10.38 -10.34
C ALA A 585 -17.23 9.98 -11.05
N LEU A 586 -18.35 9.87 -10.32
CA LEU A 586 -19.67 9.54 -10.89
C LEU A 586 -20.15 10.58 -11.91
N ARG A 587 -19.70 11.83 -11.80
CA ARG A 587 -20.00 12.90 -12.76
C ARG A 587 -19.06 12.94 -13.96
N ILE A 588 -17.80 12.54 -13.74
CA ILE A 588 -16.80 12.43 -14.81
C ILE A 588 -17.14 11.24 -15.73
N GLY A 589 -17.50 10.09 -15.14
CA GLY A 589 -17.76 8.85 -15.87
C GLY A 589 -16.48 8.21 -16.43
N GLY A 590 -16.59 6.98 -16.94
CA GLY A 590 -15.44 6.26 -17.50
C GLY A 590 -14.41 5.88 -16.44
N GLN A 591 -13.12 5.88 -16.81
CA GLN A 591 -12.03 5.56 -15.88
C GLN A 591 -11.51 6.83 -15.19
N VAL A 592 -11.54 6.85 -13.85
CA VAL A 592 -11.15 8.01 -13.04
C VAL A 592 -10.11 7.63 -12.00
N LEU A 593 -9.03 8.42 -11.92
CA LEU A 593 -7.95 8.28 -10.94
C LEU A 593 -7.99 9.50 -10.00
N PRO A 594 -8.60 9.40 -8.81
CA PRO A 594 -8.54 10.45 -7.81
C PRO A 594 -7.23 10.35 -7.03
N LEU A 595 -6.40 11.39 -7.12
CA LEU A 595 -5.05 11.42 -6.55
C LEU A 595 -4.88 12.59 -5.62
N ILE A 596 -3.99 12.43 -4.65
CA ILE A 596 -3.49 13.52 -3.83
C ILE A 596 -2.00 13.60 -4.17
N PRO A 597 -1.62 14.41 -5.18
CA PRO A 597 -0.25 14.46 -5.64
C PRO A 597 0.67 14.88 -4.50
N ILE A 598 1.76 14.14 -4.35
CA ILE A 598 2.84 14.57 -3.47
C ILE A 598 3.53 15.78 -4.13
N ALA A 599 3.71 16.87 -3.39
CA ALA A 599 4.47 18.00 -3.89
C ALA A 599 5.89 17.52 -4.20
N GLU A 600 6.41 17.84 -5.39
CA GLU A 600 7.82 17.63 -5.68
C GLU A 600 8.63 18.39 -4.63
N ALA A 601 9.35 17.66 -3.79
CA ALA A 601 10.47 18.27 -3.10
C ALA A 601 11.44 18.68 -4.20
N SER A 602 11.50 19.98 -4.50
CA SER A 602 12.66 20.55 -5.17
C SER A 602 13.87 20.01 -4.43
N PRO A 603 14.84 19.38 -5.12
CA PRO A 603 15.96 18.73 -4.44
C PRO A 603 16.76 19.81 -3.73
N ALA A 604 16.42 20.06 -2.46
CA ALA A 604 17.26 20.77 -1.54
C ALA A 604 18.44 19.84 -1.30
N VAL A 605 19.48 20.02 -2.14
CA VAL A 605 20.80 19.44 -1.98
C VAL A 605 21.35 19.95 -0.65
N ALA A 606 20.98 19.28 0.44
CA ALA A 606 21.69 19.37 1.70
C ALA A 606 22.79 18.30 1.67
N SER A 607 23.78 18.50 0.80
CA SER A 607 25.03 17.78 0.91
C SER A 607 25.78 18.33 2.13
N ALA A 608 25.67 17.65 3.26
CA ALA A 608 26.67 17.82 4.31
C ALA A 608 28.02 17.34 3.74
N PRO A 609 29.10 18.14 3.82
CA PRO A 609 30.39 17.71 3.32
C PRO A 609 30.91 16.57 4.21
N ARG A 610 30.87 15.34 3.70
CA ARG A 610 31.55 14.21 4.31
C ARG A 610 32.99 14.26 3.84
N ALA A 611 33.90 14.51 4.78
CA ALA A 611 35.32 14.68 4.54
C ALA A 611 35.91 13.50 3.74
N ALA A 612 36.66 13.84 2.70
CA ALA A 612 37.40 12.89 1.88
C ALA A 612 38.55 12.27 2.68
N ALA A 613 38.64 10.94 2.63
CA ALA A 613 39.88 10.21 2.71
C ALA A 613 39.89 9.27 1.50
N SER A 614 40.73 9.57 0.50
CA SER A 614 40.95 8.69 -0.64
C SER A 614 41.89 7.56 -0.22
N SER A 615 41.37 6.35 -0.06
CA SER A 615 42.15 5.12 -0.20
C SER A 615 41.96 4.63 -1.63
N GLY A 616 43.05 4.41 -2.37
CA GLY A 616 42.99 3.94 -3.77
C GLY A 616 42.57 2.48 -3.91
N ASN A 617 41.41 2.09 -3.37
CA ASN A 617 40.89 0.73 -3.45
C ASN A 617 39.34 0.72 -3.53
N ASP A 618 38.80 1.02 -4.72
CA ASP A 618 37.35 1.04 -5.03
C ASP A 618 36.59 -0.19 -4.50
N SER A 619 37.26 -1.35 -4.40
CA SER A 619 36.69 -2.59 -3.85
C SER A 619 36.45 -2.53 -2.33
N GLU A 620 37.39 -1.99 -1.55
CA GLU A 620 37.22 -1.86 -0.09
C GLU A 620 36.25 -0.72 0.27
N ASP A 621 36.29 0.36 -0.50
CA ASP A 621 35.38 1.50 -0.32
C ASP A 621 33.93 1.10 -0.67
N LEU A 622 33.73 0.33 -1.75
CA LEU A 622 32.43 -0.25 -2.08
C LEU A 622 31.95 -1.21 -1.00
N LEU A 623 32.82 -2.07 -0.47
CA LEU A 623 32.44 -2.99 0.61
C LEU A 623 32.03 -2.24 1.88
N ALA A 624 32.73 -1.15 2.22
CA ALA A 624 32.40 -0.29 3.35
C ALA A 624 31.05 0.43 3.14
N HIS A 625 30.77 0.88 1.91
CA HIS A 625 29.48 1.46 1.54
C HIS A 625 28.35 0.43 1.65
N LEU A 626 28.49 -0.76 1.08
CA LEU A 626 27.49 -1.83 1.17
C LEU A 626 27.22 -2.23 2.63
N ARG A 627 28.25 -2.26 3.50
CA ARG A 627 28.06 -2.44 4.95
C ARG A 627 27.25 -1.32 5.59
N SER A 628 27.47 -0.07 5.18
CA SER A 628 26.72 1.08 5.68
C SER A 628 25.24 0.99 5.30
N VAL A 629 24.94 0.60 4.06
CA VAL A 629 23.57 0.41 3.57
C VAL A 629 22.90 -0.77 4.29
N LEU A 630 23.60 -1.90 4.44
CA LEU A 630 23.08 -3.04 5.20
C LEU A 630 22.86 -2.71 6.68
N SER A 631 23.73 -1.90 7.28
CA SER A 631 23.63 -1.45 8.67
C SER A 631 22.41 -0.53 8.89
N SER A 632 22.13 0.37 7.94
CA SER A 632 20.96 1.25 8.05
C SER A 632 19.63 0.48 8.03
N GLU A 633 19.57 -0.63 7.29
CA GLU A 633 18.39 -1.48 7.20
C GLU A 633 18.26 -2.45 8.38
N THR A 634 19.34 -3.16 8.72
CA THR A 634 19.32 -4.20 9.77
C THR A 634 19.43 -3.65 11.20
N LYS A 635 19.82 -2.37 11.34
CA LYS A 635 20.19 -1.73 12.63
C LYS A 635 21.34 -2.43 13.37
N ILE A 636 22.08 -3.29 12.66
CA ILE A 636 23.31 -3.93 13.17
C ILE A 636 24.48 -2.99 12.87
N ALA A 637 25.33 -2.74 13.87
CA ALA A 637 26.51 -1.88 13.70
C ALA A 637 27.42 -2.39 12.56
N PRO A 638 27.98 -1.52 11.69
CA PRO A 638 28.76 -1.94 10.51
C PRO A 638 29.92 -2.88 10.83
N GLU A 639 30.51 -2.74 12.02
CA GLU A 639 31.65 -3.54 12.49
C GLU A 639 31.27 -4.99 12.83
N ARG A 640 29.97 -5.26 13.02
CA ARG A 640 29.41 -6.58 13.27
C ARG A 640 28.92 -7.28 11.99
N LEU A 641 29.02 -6.61 10.84
CA LEU A 641 28.65 -7.14 9.54
C LEU A 641 29.89 -7.75 8.85
N SER A 642 30.04 -9.06 8.99
CA SER A 642 30.97 -9.87 8.19
C SER A 642 30.63 -9.81 6.71
N ALA A 643 31.65 -9.71 5.86
CA ALA A 643 31.49 -9.62 4.41
C ALA A 643 31.13 -10.96 3.75
N ASP A 644 31.42 -12.06 4.44
CA ASP A 644 31.25 -13.44 3.95
C ASP A 644 30.03 -14.15 4.52
N ALA A 645 29.35 -13.56 5.51
CA ALA A 645 28.11 -14.14 6.01
C ALA A 645 26.96 -13.79 5.06
N ALA A 646 26.08 -14.76 4.86
CA ALA A 646 24.90 -14.57 4.04
C ALA A 646 23.93 -13.59 4.69
N PHE A 647 23.16 -12.87 3.88
CA PHE A 647 22.25 -11.81 4.33
C PHE A 647 21.18 -12.33 5.32
N ASP A 648 20.74 -13.58 5.17
CA ASP A 648 19.81 -14.27 6.06
C ASP A 648 20.32 -14.38 7.51
N ALA A 649 21.63 -14.54 7.71
CA ALA A 649 22.28 -14.59 9.02
C ALA A 649 22.14 -13.26 9.80
N TYR A 650 21.85 -12.16 9.09
CA TYR A 650 21.56 -10.84 9.68
C TYR A 650 20.06 -10.56 9.83
N GLY A 651 19.20 -11.56 9.57
CA GLY A 651 17.76 -11.39 9.58
C GLY A 651 17.23 -10.59 8.39
N VAL A 652 17.98 -10.54 7.28
CA VAL A 652 17.49 -9.97 6.02
C VAL A 652 16.50 -10.96 5.41
N ASP A 653 15.22 -10.67 5.57
CA ASP A 653 14.13 -11.37 4.89
C ASP A 653 13.83 -10.74 3.51
N SER A 654 12.83 -11.25 2.79
CA SER A 654 12.45 -10.72 1.48
C SER A 654 12.01 -9.25 1.51
N VAL A 655 11.46 -8.77 2.63
CA VAL A 655 11.03 -7.36 2.78
C VAL A 655 12.23 -6.45 3.02
N MET A 656 13.17 -6.90 3.85
CA MET A 656 14.44 -6.20 4.12
C MET A 656 15.37 -6.22 2.91
N GLY A 657 15.38 -7.33 2.16
CA GLY A 657 16.15 -7.48 0.93
C GLY A 657 15.69 -6.52 -0.17
N ILE A 658 14.37 -6.36 -0.36
CA ILE A 658 13.82 -5.37 -1.30
C ILE A 658 14.27 -3.96 -0.91
N ALA A 659 14.16 -3.59 0.37
CA ALA A 659 14.57 -2.27 0.84
C ALA A 659 16.09 -2.03 0.70
N LEU A 660 16.90 -3.08 0.86
CA LEU A 660 18.34 -3.02 0.65
C LEU A 660 18.66 -2.76 -0.83
N VAL A 661 18.02 -3.48 -1.75
CA VAL A 661 18.18 -3.24 -3.21
C VAL A 661 17.74 -1.81 -3.57
N GLU A 662 16.59 -1.34 -3.08
CA GLU A 662 16.12 0.04 -3.30
C GLU A 662 17.08 1.10 -2.76
N ALA A 663 17.72 0.83 -1.61
CA ALA A 663 18.72 1.73 -1.06
C ALA A 663 19.97 1.81 -1.95
N LEU A 664 20.35 0.70 -2.60
CA LEU A 664 21.45 0.63 -3.56
C LEU A 664 21.12 1.28 -4.91
N GLU A 665 19.85 1.30 -5.32
CA GLU A 665 19.43 1.92 -6.58
C GLU A 665 19.70 3.43 -6.63
N ARG A 666 19.79 4.10 -5.47
CA ARG A 666 20.19 5.52 -5.41
C ARG A 666 21.60 5.76 -5.93
N ASP A 667 22.48 4.78 -5.74
CA ASP A 667 23.89 4.87 -6.05
C ASP A 667 24.21 4.23 -7.41
N PHE A 668 23.52 3.14 -7.75
CA PHE A 668 23.81 2.32 -8.93
C PHE A 668 22.72 2.38 -10.02
N GLY A 669 21.64 3.15 -9.85
CA GLY A 669 20.47 3.11 -10.74
C GLY A 669 19.65 1.82 -10.59
N PRO A 670 18.67 1.54 -11.47
CA PRO A 670 17.76 0.38 -11.33
C PRO A 670 18.50 -0.96 -11.18
N LEU A 671 18.01 -1.82 -10.27
CA LEU A 671 18.57 -3.14 -9.97
C LEU A 671 17.46 -4.21 -9.86
N PRO A 672 17.71 -5.46 -10.28
CA PRO A 672 16.76 -6.56 -10.09
C PRO A 672 16.43 -6.77 -8.61
N LYS A 673 15.15 -6.96 -8.27
CA LYS A 673 14.75 -7.18 -6.86
C LYS A 673 15.16 -8.56 -6.32
N VAL A 674 15.52 -9.47 -7.22
CA VAL A 674 16.07 -10.79 -6.91
C VAL A 674 17.59 -10.80 -6.68
N LEU A 675 18.28 -9.67 -6.85
CA LEU A 675 19.74 -9.56 -6.83
C LEU A 675 20.40 -10.17 -5.57
N LEU A 676 19.76 -10.05 -4.41
CA LEU A 676 20.30 -10.58 -3.15
C LEU A 676 20.08 -12.09 -2.97
N PHE A 677 19.23 -12.71 -3.78
CA PHE A 677 19.09 -14.16 -3.85
C PHE A 677 20.19 -14.77 -4.73
N GLU A 678 20.60 -14.04 -5.77
CA GLU A 678 21.70 -14.45 -6.67
C GLU A 678 23.07 -14.20 -6.02
N HIS A 679 23.20 -13.10 -5.27
CA HIS A 679 24.43 -12.70 -4.59
C HIS A 679 24.19 -12.57 -3.08
N THR A 680 24.35 -13.68 -2.37
CA THR A 680 23.86 -13.81 -0.99
C THR A 680 24.75 -13.18 0.09
N THR A 681 25.95 -12.71 -0.26
CA THR A 681 26.92 -12.09 0.67
C THR A 681 27.37 -10.70 0.20
N LEU A 682 27.88 -9.87 1.11
CA LEU A 682 28.42 -8.55 0.76
C LEU A 682 29.60 -8.64 -0.22
N ASN A 683 30.44 -9.68 -0.12
CA ASN A 683 31.53 -9.93 -1.08
C ASN A 683 30.99 -10.32 -2.47
N ALA A 684 30.01 -11.24 -2.54
CA ALA A 684 29.40 -11.62 -3.81
C ALA A 684 28.70 -10.44 -4.50
N LEU A 685 28.01 -9.61 -3.71
CA LEU A 685 27.34 -8.41 -4.21
C LEU A 685 28.34 -7.33 -4.66
N ARG A 686 29.42 -7.11 -3.91
CA ARG A 686 30.52 -6.21 -4.29
C ARG A 686 31.12 -6.64 -5.62
N ASP A 687 31.47 -7.92 -5.75
CA ASP A 687 32.13 -8.46 -6.94
C ASP A 687 31.21 -8.35 -8.16
N HIS A 688 29.91 -8.62 -7.99
CA HIS A 688 28.92 -8.41 -9.04
C HIS A 688 28.82 -6.93 -9.45
N LEU A 689 28.75 -5.99 -8.52
CA LEU A 689 28.63 -4.56 -8.83
C LEU A 689 29.91 -3.99 -9.47
N LEU A 690 31.09 -4.44 -9.05
CA LEU A 690 32.37 -4.10 -9.70
C LEU A 690 32.42 -4.61 -11.14
N ALA A 691 31.86 -5.78 -11.41
CA ALA A 691 31.84 -6.38 -12.75
C ALA A 691 30.76 -5.77 -13.66
N SER A 692 29.57 -5.51 -13.13
CA SER A 692 28.39 -5.08 -13.91
C SER A 692 28.26 -3.56 -14.04
N LYS A 693 28.72 -2.78 -13.06
CA LYS A 693 28.56 -1.32 -12.97
C LYS A 693 29.83 -0.57 -12.52
N PRO A 694 30.97 -0.75 -13.23
CA PRO A 694 32.25 -0.18 -12.81
C PRO A 694 32.27 1.36 -12.84
N ALA A 695 31.55 1.98 -13.78
CA ALA A 695 31.50 3.45 -13.91
C ALA A 695 30.79 4.11 -12.72
N GLU A 696 29.70 3.50 -12.25
CA GLU A 696 28.93 3.95 -11.11
C GLU A 696 29.72 3.80 -9.80
N VAL A 697 30.47 2.70 -9.65
CA VAL A 697 31.36 2.49 -8.50
C VAL A 697 32.44 3.58 -8.47
N THR A 698 33.12 3.85 -9.59
CA THR A 698 34.14 4.90 -9.66
C THR A 698 33.53 6.30 -9.41
N ALA A 699 32.33 6.59 -9.91
CA ALA A 699 31.63 7.85 -9.68
C ALA A 699 31.30 8.08 -8.18
N LEU A 700 31.00 7.00 -7.44
CA LEU A 700 30.65 7.07 -6.02
C LEU A 700 31.81 7.59 -5.14
N PHE A 701 33.06 7.34 -5.54
CA PHE A 701 34.25 7.61 -4.72
C PHE A 701 35.20 8.66 -5.31
N SER A 702 34.98 9.11 -6.55
CA SER A 702 35.86 10.08 -7.22
C SER A 702 35.53 11.56 -6.94
N GLY A 703 34.45 11.87 -6.21
CA GLY A 703 34.14 13.24 -5.77
C GLY A 703 33.84 14.24 -6.89
N VAL A 704 33.66 13.79 -8.13
CA VAL A 704 33.25 14.64 -9.25
C VAL A 704 31.73 14.73 -9.25
N ALA A 705 31.20 15.92 -9.01
CA ALA A 705 29.77 16.19 -9.14
C ALA A 705 29.29 15.81 -10.54
N ARG A 706 28.14 15.10 -10.61
CA ARG A 706 27.43 14.82 -11.86
C ARG A 706 27.22 16.14 -12.62
N GLU A 707 27.83 16.27 -13.79
CA GLU A 707 27.18 17.02 -14.87
C GLU A 707 26.08 16.11 -15.43
N ASP A 708 24.84 16.58 -15.33
CA ASP A 708 23.70 15.99 -16.02
C ASP A 708 24.00 15.90 -17.52
N THR A 709 24.36 14.70 -17.96
CA THR A 709 24.35 14.36 -19.38
C THR A 709 23.17 13.43 -19.62
N ALA A 710 22.08 14.06 -20.04
CA ALA A 710 21.06 13.39 -20.81
C ALA A 710 21.69 12.77 -22.07
N SER A 711 21.24 11.55 -22.40
CA SER A 711 21.40 10.87 -23.70
C SER A 711 22.81 10.35 -24.07
N ALA A 712 23.00 9.03 -23.97
CA ALA A 712 23.55 8.17 -25.03
C ALA A 712 23.59 6.69 -24.59
N ALA A 713 23.09 5.80 -25.44
CA ALA A 713 23.13 4.35 -25.29
C ALA A 713 24.58 3.79 -25.21
N PRO A 714 24.84 2.71 -24.44
CA PRO A 714 26.17 2.11 -24.44
C PRO A 714 26.29 1.08 -25.58
N VAL A 715 27.22 1.37 -26.49
CA VAL A 715 27.85 0.37 -27.36
C VAL A 715 28.94 -0.33 -26.53
N VAL A 716 28.76 -1.60 -26.18
CA VAL A 716 29.83 -2.38 -25.56
C VAL A 716 30.57 -3.18 -26.63
N ARG A 717 31.83 -2.79 -26.81
CA ARG A 717 32.83 -3.41 -27.67
C ARG A 717 33.38 -4.65 -26.98
N ALA A 718 33.41 -5.77 -27.71
CA ALA A 718 33.90 -7.06 -27.24
C ALA A 718 35.31 -7.00 -26.62
N VAL A 719 35.46 -7.62 -25.45
CA VAL A 719 36.76 -8.02 -24.88
C VAL A 719 36.81 -9.54 -24.83
N ALA A 720 37.81 -10.11 -25.48
CA ALA A 720 38.00 -11.53 -25.63
C ALA A 720 38.67 -12.19 -24.41
N ALA A 721 38.25 -13.44 -24.19
CA ALA A 721 38.98 -14.59 -23.65
C ALA A 721 39.13 -14.78 -22.12
N ARG A 722 38.43 -15.80 -21.60
CA ARG A 722 39.10 -17.00 -21.03
C ARG A 722 38.18 -18.23 -21.11
N ALA A 723 38.73 -19.36 -21.58
CA ALA A 723 37.99 -20.61 -21.82
C ALA A 723 37.42 -21.23 -20.53
N PRO A 724 36.19 -21.77 -20.55
CA PRO A 724 35.61 -22.47 -19.41
C PRO A 724 36.20 -23.88 -19.25
N SER A 725 36.42 -24.28 -18.00
CA SER A 725 36.53 -25.70 -17.63
C SER A 725 35.14 -26.33 -17.67
N PRO A 726 35.01 -27.63 -17.99
CA PRO A 726 33.71 -28.23 -18.28
C PRO A 726 32.85 -28.32 -17.02
N SER A 727 31.75 -27.59 -16.99
CA SER A 727 30.63 -27.83 -16.08
C SER A 727 29.81 -29.01 -16.62
N VAL A 728 29.61 -30.01 -15.77
CA VAL A 728 28.80 -31.18 -16.10
C VAL A 728 27.32 -30.78 -15.99
N SER A 729 26.54 -31.05 -17.05
CA SER A 729 25.12 -30.72 -17.13
C SER A 729 24.29 -31.56 -16.16
N ALA A 730 23.25 -30.94 -15.58
CA ALA A 730 22.32 -31.57 -14.63
C ALA A 730 21.51 -32.73 -15.24
N GLU A 731 21.39 -32.79 -16.56
CA GLU A 731 20.78 -33.94 -17.27
C GLU A 731 21.61 -35.23 -17.16
N ALA A 732 22.92 -35.14 -16.84
CA ALA A 732 23.75 -36.32 -16.59
C ALA A 732 23.53 -36.95 -15.20
N LEU A 733 22.87 -36.26 -14.25
CA LEU A 733 22.61 -36.75 -12.89
C LEU A 733 21.25 -37.46 -12.71
N LEU A 734 20.34 -37.32 -13.67
CA LEU A 734 18.99 -37.92 -13.64
C LEU A 734 18.88 -39.19 -14.51
N GLY A 735 20.00 -39.85 -14.84
CA GLY A 735 19.97 -41.28 -15.12
C GLY A 735 19.52 -42.06 -13.87
N ASP A 736 19.14 -43.33 -14.02
CA ASP A 736 18.77 -44.33 -12.99
C ASP A 736 19.79 -44.41 -11.82
N THR A 737 19.93 -43.32 -11.07
CA THR A 737 20.92 -43.18 -10.01
C THR A 737 20.22 -43.63 -8.75
N PRO A 738 20.56 -44.81 -8.21
CA PRO A 738 19.87 -45.32 -7.04
C PRO A 738 20.08 -44.37 -5.86
N ILE A 739 18.98 -43.83 -5.33
CA ILE A 739 18.97 -43.03 -4.11
C ILE A 739 19.07 -43.99 -2.93
N ALA A 740 20.09 -43.82 -2.09
CA ALA A 740 20.23 -44.55 -0.84
C ALA A 740 19.73 -43.69 0.33
N ILE A 741 18.75 -44.19 1.08
CA ILE A 741 18.38 -43.64 2.39
C ILE A 741 19.38 -44.23 3.39
N ILE A 742 20.37 -43.42 3.78
CA ILE A 742 21.49 -43.87 4.60
C ILE A 742 21.33 -43.54 6.08
N GLY A 743 20.36 -42.71 6.46
CA GLY A 743 19.98 -42.50 7.86
C GLY A 743 18.53 -42.04 8.01
N PHE A 744 17.90 -42.42 9.11
CA PHE A 744 16.48 -42.15 9.36
C PHE A 744 16.22 -42.01 10.87
N ALA A 745 15.42 -41.02 11.26
CA ALA A 745 14.99 -40.82 12.65
C ALA A 745 13.54 -40.34 12.69
N GLY A 746 12.83 -40.66 13.77
CA GLY A 746 11.46 -40.21 13.97
C GLY A 746 10.91 -40.54 15.36
N ARG A 747 9.96 -39.72 15.81
CA ARG A 747 9.16 -39.92 17.03
C ARG A 747 7.69 -40.03 16.67
N PHE A 748 7.02 -40.97 17.30
CA PHE A 748 5.61 -41.27 17.10
C PHE A 748 4.89 -41.40 18.44
N PRO A 749 3.55 -41.24 18.51
CA PRO A 749 2.79 -41.51 19.71
C PRO A 749 3.10 -42.92 20.24
N GLY A 750 3.49 -43.04 21.52
CA GLY A 750 3.88 -44.31 22.14
C GLY A 750 5.22 -44.90 21.65
N ALA A 751 6.01 -44.18 20.85
CA ALA A 751 7.32 -44.61 20.37
C ALA A 751 8.31 -43.45 20.25
N THR A 752 9.34 -43.46 21.10
CA THR A 752 10.37 -42.40 21.11
C THR A 752 11.42 -42.53 20.00
N ASP A 753 11.42 -43.66 19.29
CA ASP A 753 12.36 -44.03 18.24
C ASP A 753 11.73 -45.07 17.30
N LEU A 754 12.42 -45.33 16.18
CA LEU A 754 11.96 -46.21 15.12
C LEU A 754 11.93 -47.69 15.52
N GLU A 755 12.80 -48.11 16.44
CA GLU A 755 12.80 -49.48 16.96
C GLU A 755 11.54 -49.76 17.77
N THR A 756 11.18 -48.84 18.68
CA THR A 756 9.92 -48.92 19.43
C THR A 756 8.71 -48.80 18.49
N PHE A 757 8.79 -47.95 17.46
CA PHE A 757 7.72 -47.82 16.48
C PHE A 757 7.51 -49.11 15.68
N ALA A 758 8.57 -49.76 15.23
CA ALA A 758 8.50 -51.05 14.53
C ALA A 758 7.92 -52.14 15.44
N ALA A 759 8.35 -52.22 16.70
CA ALA A 759 7.79 -53.16 17.67
C ALA A 759 6.29 -52.91 17.94
N ASN A 760 5.86 -51.65 17.99
CA ASN A 760 4.45 -51.29 18.14
C ASN A 760 3.63 -51.73 16.91
N LEU A 761 4.16 -51.55 15.70
CA LEU A 761 3.51 -52.01 14.47
C LEU A 761 3.38 -53.53 14.43
N GLU A 762 4.44 -54.27 14.77
CA GLU A 762 4.42 -55.74 14.84
C GLU A 762 3.44 -56.25 15.89
N ALA A 763 3.31 -55.55 17.02
CA ALA A 763 2.38 -55.89 18.10
C ALA A 763 0.93 -55.43 17.85
N GLY A 764 0.65 -54.69 16.76
CA GLY A 764 -0.66 -54.11 16.48
C GLY A 764 -1.10 -53.10 17.54
N HIS A 765 -0.16 -52.40 18.18
CA HIS A 765 -0.43 -51.47 19.26
C HIS A 765 -1.10 -50.19 18.76
N ASP A 766 -2.29 -49.87 19.30
CA ASP A 766 -2.99 -48.61 19.03
C ASP A 766 -2.51 -47.51 19.99
N ALA A 767 -1.85 -46.48 19.43
CA ALA A 767 -1.34 -45.34 20.17
C ALA A 767 -2.33 -44.16 20.26
N ILE A 768 -3.58 -44.34 19.83
CA ILE A 768 -4.64 -43.34 19.98
C ILE A 768 -5.24 -43.46 21.37
N GLY A 769 -4.91 -42.49 22.23
CA GLY A 769 -5.37 -42.43 23.60
C GLY A 769 -6.25 -41.21 23.88
N PRO A 770 -6.89 -41.13 25.06
CA PRO A 770 -7.54 -39.90 25.50
C PRO A 770 -6.51 -38.76 25.59
N ILE A 771 -6.96 -37.53 25.38
CA ILE A 771 -6.09 -36.35 25.45
C ILE A 771 -5.45 -36.24 26.84
N PRO A 772 -4.11 -36.22 26.94
CA PRO A 772 -3.45 -36.07 28.23
C PRO A 772 -3.76 -34.70 28.86
N LYS A 773 -4.00 -34.66 30.18
CA LYS A 773 -4.21 -33.39 30.92
C LYS A 773 -3.04 -32.40 30.80
N SER A 774 -1.85 -32.90 30.49
CA SER A 774 -0.66 -32.08 30.21
C SER A 774 -0.77 -31.28 28.91
N ARG A 775 -1.71 -31.64 28.02
CA ARG A 775 -1.98 -30.94 26.76
C ARG A 775 -3.06 -29.89 26.95
N TRP A 776 -4.27 -30.31 27.32
CA TRP A 776 -5.35 -29.43 27.76
C TRP A 776 -6.39 -30.23 28.54
N ASP A 777 -7.10 -29.55 29.44
CA ASP A 777 -8.19 -30.16 30.22
C ASP A 777 -9.50 -30.13 29.42
N VAL A 778 -9.87 -31.29 28.91
CA VAL A 778 -11.09 -31.48 28.09
C VAL A 778 -12.38 -31.32 28.90
N ASP A 779 -12.32 -31.46 30.23
CA ASP A 779 -13.49 -31.33 31.11
C ASP A 779 -13.70 -29.89 31.60
N ALA A 780 -12.67 -29.04 31.55
CA ALA A 780 -12.74 -27.61 31.91
C ALA A 780 -13.28 -26.72 30.77
N GLN A 781 -13.38 -27.25 29.55
CA GLN A 781 -13.91 -26.55 28.38
C GLN A 781 -15.36 -26.97 28.08
N SER A 782 -16.30 -26.58 28.95
CA SER A 782 -17.73 -26.79 28.71
C SER A 782 -18.25 -25.74 27.72
N GLY A 783 -18.28 -26.05 26.41
CA GLY A 783 -18.82 -25.10 25.43
C GLY A 783 -18.87 -25.48 23.95
N THR A 784 -18.45 -26.67 23.52
CA THR A 784 -18.56 -27.07 22.11
C THR A 784 -19.35 -28.36 21.98
N ALA A 785 -20.65 -28.19 21.77
CA ALA A 785 -21.49 -29.19 21.13
C ALA A 785 -21.07 -29.30 19.65
N ASP A 786 -20.08 -30.13 19.37
CA ASP A 786 -19.80 -30.75 18.06
C ASP A 786 -18.61 -31.70 18.20
N GLY A 787 -18.85 -32.88 18.79
CA GLY A 787 -18.10 -34.15 18.74
C GLY A 787 -16.63 -34.25 18.25
N LYS A 788 -15.78 -33.23 18.37
CA LYS A 788 -14.44 -33.21 17.78
C LYS A 788 -13.36 -33.39 18.85
N GLY A 789 -12.84 -34.62 18.90
CA GLY A 789 -11.54 -35.00 19.44
C GLY A 789 -11.42 -35.09 20.96
N ARG A 790 -11.87 -36.19 21.56
CA ARG A 790 -11.47 -36.59 22.95
C ARG A 790 -10.27 -37.55 22.98
N PHE A 791 -9.86 -38.02 21.81
CA PHE A 791 -8.80 -39.00 21.62
C PHE A 791 -7.86 -38.54 20.50
N GLY A 792 -6.58 -38.89 20.60
CA GLY A 792 -5.56 -38.56 19.63
C GLY A 792 -4.23 -39.24 19.95
N GLY A 793 -3.33 -39.26 18.97
CA GLY A 793 -1.95 -39.68 19.18
C GLY A 793 -1.12 -38.49 19.67
N PHE A 794 -0.48 -38.63 20.82
CA PHE A 794 0.33 -37.57 21.42
C PHE A 794 1.77 -38.03 21.60
N LEU A 795 2.71 -37.18 21.19
CA LEU A 795 4.12 -37.39 21.52
C LEU A 795 4.33 -37.17 23.02
N ASP A 796 5.13 -38.00 23.65
CA ASP A 796 5.57 -37.79 25.02
C ASP A 796 6.66 -36.71 25.09
N ASP A 797 6.82 -36.09 26.26
CA ASP A 797 7.95 -35.20 26.59
C ASP A 797 8.25 -34.06 25.60
N VAL A 798 7.28 -33.55 24.84
CA VAL A 798 7.51 -32.50 23.82
C VAL A 798 8.12 -31.19 24.34
N ALA A 799 8.06 -30.94 25.64
CA ALA A 799 8.65 -29.75 26.25
C ALA A 799 10.16 -29.93 26.56
N SER A 800 10.65 -31.17 26.53
CA SER A 800 12.03 -31.54 26.79
C SER A 800 12.92 -31.20 25.59
N PHE A 801 14.11 -30.67 25.87
CA PHE A 801 15.12 -30.34 24.88
C PHE A 801 16.48 -30.20 25.58
N ASP A 802 17.57 -30.69 24.99
CA ASP A 802 18.94 -30.41 25.48
C ASP A 802 19.59 -29.28 24.67
N PRO A 803 19.45 -28.01 25.10
CA PRO A 803 19.90 -26.88 24.29
C PRO A 803 21.42 -26.75 24.22
N LEU A 804 22.16 -27.35 25.16
CA LEU A 804 23.61 -27.21 25.22
C LEU A 804 24.31 -27.98 24.10
N ILE A 805 23.73 -29.09 23.64
CA ILE A 805 24.23 -29.86 22.48
C ILE A 805 24.24 -28.99 21.21
N PHE A 806 23.26 -28.09 21.09
CA PHE A 806 23.11 -27.19 19.94
C PHE A 806 23.75 -25.82 20.15
N GLY A 807 24.45 -25.60 21.26
CA GLY A 807 25.03 -24.28 21.59
C GLY A 807 23.98 -23.20 21.90
N ILE A 808 22.75 -23.59 22.22
CA ILE A 808 21.64 -22.69 22.52
C ILE A 808 21.62 -22.40 24.03
N ALA A 809 21.47 -21.13 24.41
CA ALA A 809 21.38 -20.78 25.82
C ALA A 809 20.06 -21.32 26.43
N PRO A 810 20.07 -21.89 27.66
CA PRO A 810 18.85 -22.43 28.28
C PRO A 810 17.69 -21.44 28.44
N LYS A 811 17.97 -20.13 28.44
CA LYS A 811 16.95 -19.07 28.46
C LYS A 811 16.23 -18.94 27.11
N ASP A 812 16.97 -19.05 26.01
CA ASP A 812 16.45 -18.89 24.65
C ASP A 812 15.71 -20.17 24.25
N ALA A 813 16.25 -21.32 24.66
CA ALA A 813 15.61 -22.62 24.55
C ALA A 813 14.19 -22.65 25.14
N ARG A 814 13.91 -21.93 26.23
CA ARG A 814 12.56 -21.87 26.84
C ARG A 814 11.54 -21.15 25.96
N LEU A 815 12.01 -20.22 25.12
CA LEU A 815 11.19 -19.40 24.23
C LEU A 815 11.02 -20.04 22.84
N MET A 816 11.87 -21.02 22.49
CA MET A 816 11.76 -21.74 21.21
C MET A 816 10.45 -22.54 21.11
N ASP A 817 9.89 -22.64 19.91
CA ASP A 817 8.76 -23.54 19.68
C ASP A 817 9.17 -25.01 19.95
N PRO A 818 8.39 -25.80 20.70
CA PRO A 818 8.65 -27.23 20.91
C PRO A 818 8.87 -28.03 19.61
N GLN A 819 8.20 -27.68 18.52
CA GLN A 819 8.38 -28.33 17.21
C GLN A 819 9.76 -28.08 16.63
N ALA A 820 10.29 -26.86 16.77
CA ALA A 820 11.64 -26.53 16.35
C ALA A 820 12.70 -27.27 17.18
N ARG A 821 12.45 -27.45 18.48
CA ARG A 821 13.32 -28.23 19.37
C ARG A 821 13.38 -29.71 18.98
N ILE A 822 12.21 -30.32 18.77
CA ILE A 822 12.10 -31.72 18.33
C ILE A 822 12.76 -31.90 16.97
N PHE A 823 12.51 -30.98 16.02
CA PHE A 823 13.12 -31.03 14.70
C PHE A 823 14.66 -31.02 14.75
N LEU A 824 15.26 -30.18 15.60
CA LEU A 824 16.71 -30.15 15.77
C LEU A 824 17.27 -31.47 16.33
N GLU A 825 16.59 -32.08 17.30
CA GLU A 825 17.00 -33.38 17.85
C GLU A 825 16.88 -34.50 16.80
N GLU A 826 15.79 -34.55 16.03
CA GLU A 826 15.61 -35.58 15.00
C GLU A 826 16.58 -35.43 13.83
N CYS A 827 16.93 -34.21 13.44
CA CYS A 827 18.01 -33.98 12.47
C CYS A 827 19.36 -34.50 12.98
N LEU A 828 19.68 -34.30 14.26
CA LEU A 828 20.90 -34.83 14.86
C LEU A 828 20.89 -36.36 14.85
N PHE A 829 19.76 -36.99 15.20
CA PHE A 829 19.65 -38.45 15.20
C PHE A 829 19.68 -39.06 13.80
N ALA A 830 19.07 -38.43 12.80
CA ALA A 830 19.14 -38.89 11.42
C ALA A 830 20.58 -38.84 10.87
N LEU A 831 21.34 -37.81 11.25
CA LEU A 831 22.75 -37.69 10.90
C LEU A 831 23.63 -38.70 11.66
N ASP A 832 23.32 -38.98 12.93
CA ASP A 832 24.02 -40.00 13.72
C ASP A 832 23.75 -41.42 13.18
N ASP A 833 22.51 -41.73 12.82
CA ASP A 833 22.10 -42.99 12.17
C ASP A 833 22.80 -43.17 10.82
N ALA A 834 22.95 -42.07 10.06
CA ALA A 834 23.74 -42.06 8.83
C ALA A 834 25.26 -42.19 9.06
N GLY A 835 25.74 -42.07 10.30
CA GLY A 835 27.16 -42.06 10.64
C GLY A 835 27.90 -40.75 10.31
N TYR A 836 27.18 -39.64 10.11
CA TYR A 836 27.73 -38.32 9.77
C TYR A 836 27.82 -37.39 10.98
N SER A 837 28.94 -37.44 11.72
CA SER A 837 29.24 -36.43 12.75
C SER A 837 29.98 -35.23 12.16
N GLY A 838 29.26 -34.21 11.66
CA GLY A 838 29.83 -32.91 11.26
C GLY A 838 30.41 -32.81 9.84
N ALA A 839 30.43 -33.91 9.07
CA ALA A 839 31.00 -33.97 7.72
C ALA A 839 30.15 -33.28 6.61
N VAL A 840 28.95 -32.80 6.94
CA VAL A 840 28.05 -32.13 5.98
C VAL A 840 28.35 -30.63 5.85
N ARG A 841 29.10 -30.05 6.80
CA ARG A 841 29.37 -28.61 6.87
C ARG A 841 30.30 -28.17 5.73
N GLY A 842 29.79 -27.32 4.84
CA GLY A 842 30.53 -26.82 3.66
C GLY A 842 30.39 -27.69 2.40
N SER A 843 29.51 -28.69 2.41
CA SER A 843 29.17 -29.50 1.23
C SER A 843 27.95 -28.94 0.50
N SER A 844 27.79 -29.31 -0.77
CA SER A 844 26.60 -29.02 -1.59
C SER A 844 25.41 -29.93 -1.21
N THR A 845 25.01 -29.91 0.06
CA THR A 845 23.89 -30.72 0.57
C THR A 845 22.61 -29.89 0.61
N GLY A 846 21.59 -30.32 -0.12
CA GLY A 846 20.23 -29.75 -0.04
C GLY A 846 19.50 -30.20 1.22
N VAL A 847 18.79 -29.30 1.89
CA VAL A 847 17.98 -29.59 3.06
C VAL A 847 16.53 -29.23 2.76
N PHE A 848 15.63 -30.20 2.93
CA PHE A 848 14.19 -30.01 2.81
C PHE A 848 13.55 -30.20 4.18
N ALA A 849 12.80 -29.20 4.66
CA ALA A 849 12.12 -29.24 5.95
C ALA A 849 10.71 -28.66 5.81
N ALA A 850 9.74 -29.27 6.50
CA ALA A 850 8.37 -28.81 6.56
C ALA A 850 7.83 -28.91 7.98
N ALA A 851 6.99 -27.95 8.38
CA ALA A 851 6.25 -27.98 9.64
C ALA A 851 4.80 -27.52 9.37
N MET A 852 3.82 -28.20 9.97
CA MET A 852 2.40 -27.94 9.73
C MET A 852 1.61 -27.93 11.05
N TRP A 853 0.86 -26.84 11.28
CA TRP A 853 -0.07 -26.56 12.40
C TRP A 853 0.58 -26.28 13.77
N ALA A 854 0.30 -25.11 14.36
CA ALA A 854 0.72 -24.74 15.71
C ALA A 854 -0.35 -25.09 16.76
N SER A 855 -0.59 -26.39 17.01
CA SER A 855 -1.48 -26.85 18.12
C SER A 855 -0.82 -26.74 19.50
N THR A 856 0.48 -26.41 19.55
CA THR A 856 1.28 -26.22 20.77
C THR A 856 0.90 -24.98 21.60
N LYS A 857 0.03 -24.09 21.10
CA LYS A 857 -0.50 -22.94 21.85
C LYS A 857 -1.24 -23.30 23.15
N CYS A 858 -1.63 -24.57 23.33
CA CYS A 858 -2.34 -25.04 24.53
C CYS A 858 -1.44 -25.58 25.64
N LEU A 859 -0.11 -25.70 25.44
CA LEU A 859 0.78 -26.14 26.51
C LEU A 859 0.74 -25.12 27.67
N PRO A 860 0.34 -25.52 28.89
CA PRO A 860 0.41 -24.64 30.04
C PRO A 860 1.85 -24.16 30.19
N ARG A 861 2.07 -22.86 30.39
CA ARG A 861 3.39 -22.31 30.75
C ARG A 861 3.84 -22.99 32.05
N ALA A 862 4.62 -24.06 31.93
CA ALA A 862 4.98 -24.88 33.08
C ALA A 862 5.87 -24.10 34.06
N SER A 863 5.57 -24.31 35.34
CA SER A 863 6.28 -23.83 36.53
C SER A 863 7.75 -24.30 36.60
N PRO A 864 8.64 -23.66 37.40
CA PRO A 864 10.11 -23.72 37.32
C PRO A 864 10.83 -25.06 37.61
N ARG A 865 10.18 -26.23 37.44
CA ARG A 865 10.75 -27.53 37.83
C ARG A 865 10.66 -28.66 36.78
N ALA A 866 10.40 -28.38 35.51
CA ALA A 866 10.60 -29.38 34.46
C ALA A 866 12.12 -29.64 34.30
N GLN A 867 12.59 -30.68 34.98
CA GLN A 867 13.97 -31.19 34.92
C GLN A 867 14.34 -31.50 33.47
N CYS A 868 15.49 -30.99 33.00
CA CYS A 868 16.19 -31.57 31.85
C CYS A 868 16.46 -33.05 32.19
N ARG A 869 15.58 -33.95 31.78
CA ARG A 869 15.88 -35.38 31.78
C ARG A 869 16.71 -35.62 30.52
N ARG A 870 17.98 -35.96 30.70
CA ARG A 870 18.85 -36.42 29.62
C ARG A 870 18.23 -37.70 29.05
N ARG A 871 17.84 -37.69 27.77
CA ARG A 871 17.72 -38.94 27.01
C ARG A 871 19.16 -39.50 26.89
N PRO A 872 19.42 -40.75 27.29
CA PRO A 872 20.74 -41.33 27.07
C PRO A 872 20.99 -41.37 25.57
N LEU A 873 22.10 -40.77 25.12
CA LEU A 873 22.59 -40.94 23.76
C LEU A 873 22.87 -42.43 23.52
N PRO A 874 22.53 -43.00 22.34
CA PRO A 874 22.95 -44.35 22.00
C PRO A 874 24.48 -44.44 22.06
N ARG A 875 24.99 -45.50 22.70
CA ARG A 875 26.43 -45.78 22.73
C ARG A 875 26.84 -46.25 21.33
N SER A 876 27.83 -45.57 20.73
CA SER A 876 28.42 -45.96 19.45
C SER A 876 28.81 -47.44 19.47
N PRO A 877 28.30 -48.30 18.56
CA PRO A 877 28.81 -49.65 18.40
C PRO A 877 30.15 -49.56 17.67
N THR A 878 31.23 -49.90 18.36
CA THR A 878 32.53 -50.14 17.73
C THR A 878 32.45 -51.34 16.78
N ALA A 879 32.74 -51.07 15.51
CA ALA A 879 33.37 -51.93 14.49
C ALA A 879 32.58 -53.10 13.85
N SER A 880 32.82 -53.19 12.53
CA SER A 880 32.71 -54.34 11.61
C SER A 880 31.36 -54.65 10.97
N ARG A 881 31.09 -53.99 9.84
CA ARG A 881 30.49 -54.66 8.67
C ARG A 881 31.30 -54.30 7.42
N THR A 882 32.17 -55.20 7.03
CA THR A 882 32.78 -55.26 5.68
C THR A 882 31.69 -55.50 4.64
N PRO A 883 31.76 -54.86 3.46
CA PRO A 883 30.81 -55.13 2.39
C PRO A 883 31.18 -56.44 1.69
N SER A 884 30.22 -57.37 1.60
CA SER A 884 30.33 -58.58 0.79
C SER A 884 29.30 -58.54 -0.33
N GLY A 885 29.79 -58.68 -1.56
CA GLY A 885 29.09 -59.28 -2.71
C GLY A 885 28.11 -58.39 -3.44
#